data_AF-A0A517RFV1-F1
#
_entry.id   AF-A0A517RFV1-F1
#
_cell.length_a   1.000
_cell.length_b   1.000
_cell.length_c   1.000
_cell.angle_alpha   90.00
_cell.angle_beta   90.00
_cell.angle_gamma   90.00
#
_symmetry.space_group_name_H-M   'P 1'
#
loop_
_entity.id
_entity.type
_entity.pdbx_description
1 polymer ?
#
loop_
_entity_poly.entity_id
_entity_poly.type
_entity_poly.pdbx_seq_one_letter_code
_entity_poly.pdbx_strand_id
1 'polypeptide(L)'
;MAENQAVWGIEIGQAGLKAIRLRYAEAADQVIAVAFDYIPHPKILSQPDADPDELISQALDTFLSRNETKGDLIAISVPGQTSLARFIQLPPVQSSRVPEIVKYEAKQQIPFALEDVIWDYQPLGGGVEESGYMLDAEVGIFAMKRDQVLKTLQPFVDRKIEVELIQIAPLGLYNTLCYDSLGMRVGQEFEGNPEESAIVVDMGADSTTLMVTNGSKIWIRNVPIGGNHFTRALTKEMKLTFAKAEHLKCNATRSEDPRAVFQALRPVFNEYVSEIQRSIGYFSSVNRDAKISKVYGTGNGFKLAGLQKFLQQNLQYEVERLDDFQSLVGDAVLNEPLFQDNILTFTVPYGIALQALQQTTIHTTLLPPEIATARKIRRKKPWAVVTAAALLVGLCISTVGFSNVANSVSTDRFGSVESKVKNLTTQVSGYQSSYSGAEGEFTALIEKGDKLVWNLDTRDDWLEVYKAIDECLPRDVDDQLDNEQIEKRNRIKLPGITVEHQADLAQWFEKLSPQAKSLLPKVDQETPPEGEGYVFTLQGVHYHHDESKPTTDVGVLYVHETLLKNLQSWTVKNPDSAPVDVRKMGITHATVLEDSRDTFDYYPNGQPRGMRRGMGDGGFTPGGFGGFGGGRPGVLPGEEAGFPGGAGIAGRPRVGAKRPEKDPKIIPLHRTKFKLQFVWKPIPVLERQEQPPESSTSEGEEATAEAG
;
A
#
# COMPACT_ATOMS: atom_id res chain seq x y z
N MET A 1 9.78 13.95 -39.92
CA MET A 1 11.02 14.71 -39.73
C MET A 1 10.61 16.17 -39.64
N ALA A 2 10.88 16.84 -38.52
CA ALA A 2 10.55 18.26 -38.40
C ALA A 2 11.38 19.00 -39.47
N GLU A 3 10.74 19.76 -40.35
CA GLU A 3 11.48 20.71 -41.18
C GLU A 3 12.30 21.60 -40.25
N ASN A 4 13.61 21.72 -40.50
CA ASN A 4 14.47 22.61 -39.72
C ASN A 4 13.91 24.02 -39.78
N GLN A 5 13.46 24.50 -38.62
CA GLN A 5 12.78 25.77 -38.48
C GLN A 5 13.73 26.91 -38.91
N ALA A 6 13.30 27.73 -39.86
CA ALA A 6 14.09 28.88 -40.30
C ALA A 6 13.93 30.06 -39.32
N VAL A 7 14.90 30.97 -39.35
CA VAL A 7 14.99 32.11 -38.44
C VAL A 7 15.17 33.38 -39.24
N TRP A 8 14.37 34.40 -38.96
CA TRP A 8 14.64 35.77 -39.39
C TRP A 8 15.41 36.53 -38.31
N GLY A 9 16.60 37.01 -38.63
CA GLY A 9 17.28 38.06 -37.87
C GLY A 9 16.90 39.42 -38.43
N ILE A 10 16.27 40.27 -37.62
CA ILE A 10 15.76 41.57 -38.04
C ILE A 10 16.41 42.67 -37.20
N GLU A 11 17.01 43.65 -37.85
CA GLU A 11 17.49 44.88 -37.21
C GLU A 11 16.72 46.08 -37.74
N ILE A 12 16.11 46.83 -36.84
CA ILE A 12 15.51 48.14 -37.14
C ILE A 12 16.58 49.20 -36.88
N GLY A 13 17.35 49.54 -37.91
CA GLY A 13 18.39 50.55 -37.84
C GLY A 13 17.86 51.96 -38.14
N GLN A 14 18.63 52.98 -37.78
CA GLN A 14 18.26 54.40 -38.02
C GLN A 14 18.00 54.74 -39.49
N ALA A 15 18.66 54.05 -40.44
CA ALA A 15 18.54 54.31 -41.87
C ALA A 15 17.64 53.30 -42.61
N GLY A 16 17.22 52.22 -41.96
CA GLY A 16 16.41 51.18 -42.59
C GLY A 16 16.32 49.90 -41.76
N LEU A 17 15.29 49.12 -42.07
CA LEU A 17 15.10 47.76 -41.58
C LEU A 17 15.94 46.80 -42.44
N LYS A 18 16.72 45.94 -41.80
CA LYS A 18 17.46 44.88 -42.47
C LYS A 18 17.06 43.53 -41.88
N ALA A 19 16.79 42.57 -42.75
CA ALA A 19 16.36 41.25 -42.34
C ALA A 19 17.10 40.17 -43.14
N ILE A 20 17.59 39.13 -42.48
CA ILE A 20 18.17 37.95 -43.13
C ILE A 20 17.49 36.70 -42.59
N ARG A 21 17.09 35.81 -43.50
CA ARG A 21 16.46 34.52 -43.18
C ARG A 21 17.47 33.41 -43.31
N LEU A 22 17.77 32.76 -42.21
CA LEU A 22 18.71 31.65 -42.14
C LEU A 22 17.99 30.34 -41.88
N ARG A 23 18.56 29.25 -42.40
CA ARG A 23 18.19 27.88 -42.04
C ARG A 23 19.44 27.08 -41.82
N TYR A 24 19.46 26.29 -40.76
CA TYR A 24 20.56 25.37 -40.50
C TYR A 24 20.29 24.01 -41.16
N ALA A 25 21.23 23.52 -41.96
CA ALA A 25 21.18 22.21 -42.60
C ALA A 25 22.05 21.23 -41.82
N GLU A 26 21.45 20.54 -40.84
CA GLU A 26 22.16 19.61 -39.92
C GLU A 26 23.00 18.56 -40.66
N ALA A 27 22.48 18.00 -41.76
CA ALA A 27 23.18 16.96 -42.51
C ALA A 27 24.48 17.43 -43.18
N ALA A 28 24.58 18.74 -43.47
CA ALA A 28 25.74 19.35 -44.12
C ALA A 28 26.58 20.19 -43.15
N ASP A 29 26.15 20.36 -41.90
CA ASP A 29 26.75 21.27 -40.90
C ASP A 29 26.95 22.70 -41.47
N GLN A 30 25.90 23.22 -42.13
CA GLN A 30 25.96 24.49 -42.86
C GLN A 30 24.77 25.39 -42.54
N VAL A 31 25.04 26.68 -42.40
CA VAL A 31 24.02 27.72 -42.33
C VAL A 31 23.76 28.26 -43.73
N ILE A 32 22.49 28.25 -44.13
CA ILE A 32 22.05 28.66 -45.47
C ILE A 32 21.24 29.96 -45.36
N ALA A 33 21.64 30.98 -46.10
CA ALA A 33 20.83 32.16 -46.37
C ALA A 33 19.72 31.82 -47.37
N VAL A 34 18.47 31.86 -46.90
CA VAL A 34 17.29 31.47 -47.69
C VAL A 34 16.61 32.69 -48.32
N ALA A 35 16.61 33.81 -47.61
CA ALA A 35 16.04 35.08 -48.07
C ALA A 35 16.68 36.25 -47.32
N PHE A 36 16.49 37.46 -47.83
CA PHE A 36 16.85 38.70 -47.17
C PHE A 36 15.86 39.80 -47.55
N ASP A 37 15.82 40.88 -46.78
CA ASP A 37 15.14 42.11 -47.18
C ASP A 37 15.90 43.32 -46.61
N TYR A 38 15.93 44.38 -47.40
CA TYR A 38 16.46 45.67 -47.00
C TYR A 38 15.46 46.76 -47.36
N ILE A 39 14.97 47.43 -46.33
CA ILE A 39 13.91 48.44 -46.46
C ILE A 39 14.47 49.76 -45.92
N PRO A 40 15.01 50.61 -46.81
CA PRO A 40 15.51 51.91 -46.40
C PRO A 40 14.36 52.78 -45.89
N HIS A 41 14.59 53.50 -44.80
CA HIS A 41 13.63 54.50 -44.36
C HIS A 41 13.70 55.72 -45.29
N PRO A 42 12.55 56.33 -45.65
CA PRO A 42 12.51 57.58 -46.43
C PRO A 42 13.33 58.70 -45.82
N LYS A 43 13.43 58.72 -44.48
CA LYS A 43 14.28 59.62 -43.70
C LYS A 43 14.98 58.82 -42.60
N ILE A 44 16.15 59.29 -42.17
CA ILE A 44 16.82 58.71 -41.00
C ILE A 44 15.97 59.00 -39.76
N LEU A 45 15.72 58.00 -38.92
CA LEU A 45 14.77 58.12 -37.81
C LEU A 45 15.17 59.19 -36.77
N SER A 46 16.47 59.48 -36.65
CA SER A 46 16.99 60.54 -35.77
C SER A 46 16.93 61.96 -36.35
N GLN A 47 16.34 62.15 -37.54
CA GLN A 47 16.10 63.49 -38.09
C GLN A 47 14.98 64.22 -37.31
N PRO A 48 15.08 65.54 -37.08
CA PRO A 48 14.08 66.28 -36.31
C PRO A 48 12.65 66.25 -36.88
N ASP A 49 12.50 66.05 -38.17
CA ASP A 49 11.24 66.02 -38.93
C ASP A 49 10.83 64.60 -39.34
N ALA A 50 11.46 63.57 -38.75
CA ALA A 50 11.06 62.18 -38.90
C ALA A 50 10.09 61.80 -37.77
N ASP A 51 9.08 61.00 -38.09
CA ASP A 51 8.26 60.28 -37.11
C ASP A 51 8.75 58.82 -37.06
N PRO A 52 9.54 58.43 -36.04
CA PRO A 52 10.11 57.10 -36.00
C PRO A 52 9.07 55.98 -35.95
N ASP A 53 7.98 56.19 -35.21
CA ASP A 53 6.99 55.14 -34.98
C ASP A 53 6.19 54.86 -36.27
N GLU A 54 5.90 55.90 -37.07
CA GLU A 54 5.29 55.76 -38.39
C GLU A 54 6.25 55.09 -39.39
N LEU A 55 7.51 55.54 -39.47
CA LEU A 55 8.48 55.03 -40.44
C LEU A 55 8.86 53.56 -40.16
N ILE A 56 8.98 53.17 -38.89
CA ILE A 56 9.20 51.78 -38.49
C ILE A 56 7.99 50.92 -38.86
N SER A 57 6.78 51.43 -38.62
CA SER A 57 5.54 50.75 -38.98
C SER A 57 5.45 50.47 -40.48
N GLN A 58 5.67 51.49 -41.31
CA GLN A 58 5.67 51.35 -42.77
C GLN A 58 6.74 50.36 -43.28
N ALA A 59 7.92 50.37 -42.65
CA ALA A 59 8.98 49.43 -43.01
C ALA A 59 8.61 47.99 -42.66
N LEU A 60 8.02 47.75 -41.50
CA LEU A 60 7.54 46.42 -41.12
C LEU A 60 6.37 45.93 -41.99
N ASP A 61 5.44 46.81 -42.36
CA ASP A 61 4.35 46.47 -43.28
C ASP A 61 4.89 46.09 -44.66
N THR A 62 5.90 46.81 -45.14
CA THR A 62 6.61 46.48 -46.38
C THR A 62 7.31 45.12 -46.27
N PHE A 63 8.00 44.86 -45.15
CA PHE A 63 8.66 43.58 -44.89
C PHE A 63 7.67 42.41 -44.93
N LEU A 64 6.53 42.53 -44.25
CA LEU A 64 5.49 41.50 -44.23
C LEU A 64 4.76 41.33 -45.56
N SER A 65 4.72 42.36 -46.40
CA SER A 65 4.15 42.25 -47.75
C SER A 65 5.03 41.42 -48.69
N ARG A 66 6.33 41.35 -48.42
CA ARG A 66 7.33 40.66 -49.24
C ARG A 66 7.72 39.28 -48.71
N ASN A 67 7.55 39.05 -47.40
CA ASN A 67 8.08 37.88 -46.72
C ASN A 67 7.02 37.17 -45.86
N GLU A 68 6.99 35.84 -45.94
CA GLU A 68 6.22 35.02 -45.00
C GLU A 68 7.05 34.77 -43.73
N THR A 69 6.48 35.12 -42.58
CA THR A 69 7.10 34.93 -41.25
C THR A 69 6.48 33.78 -40.47
N LYS A 70 5.41 33.17 -40.99
CA LYS A 70 4.68 32.10 -40.30
C LYS A 70 5.50 30.82 -40.30
N GLY A 71 5.71 30.25 -39.11
CA GLY A 71 6.50 29.04 -38.93
C GLY A 71 7.98 29.31 -38.66
N ASP A 72 8.48 30.51 -38.97
CA ASP A 72 9.84 30.91 -38.67
C ASP A 72 9.95 31.48 -37.25
N LEU A 73 11.15 31.42 -36.67
CA LEU A 73 11.48 32.16 -35.45
C LEU A 73 11.94 33.57 -35.83
N ILE A 74 11.58 34.57 -35.03
CA ILE A 74 11.97 35.97 -35.26
C ILE A 74 12.93 36.41 -34.16
N ALA A 75 14.15 36.77 -34.52
CA ALA A 75 15.14 37.38 -33.65
C ALA A 75 15.28 38.87 -34.01
N ILE A 76 15.32 39.74 -33.01
CA ILE A 76 15.54 41.17 -33.23
C ILE A 76 16.75 41.69 -32.46
N SER A 77 17.42 42.69 -33.03
CA SER A 77 18.46 43.42 -32.30
C SER A 77 17.94 44.72 -31.67
N VAL A 78 18.59 45.13 -30.58
CA VAL A 78 18.48 46.48 -30.00
C VAL A 78 19.82 47.19 -30.03
N PRO A 79 19.86 48.52 -30.19
CA PRO A 79 21.11 49.27 -30.19
C PRO A 79 21.88 49.09 -28.88
N GLY A 80 23.20 48.89 -28.98
CA GLY A 80 24.08 48.74 -27.82
C GLY A 80 24.07 49.95 -26.86
N GLN A 81 23.68 51.13 -27.35
CA GLN A 81 23.59 52.37 -26.55
C GLN A 81 22.43 52.38 -25.57
N THR A 82 21.34 51.67 -25.87
CA THR A 82 20.16 51.58 -25.02
C THR A 82 20.27 50.45 -23.98
N SER A 83 21.32 49.64 -24.07
CA SER A 83 21.63 48.55 -23.16
C SER A 83 22.87 48.82 -22.31
N LEU A 84 22.88 48.27 -21.11
CA LEU A 84 24.06 48.15 -20.27
C LEU A 84 24.76 46.81 -20.56
N ALA A 85 26.07 46.84 -20.80
CA ALA A 85 26.93 45.66 -20.79
C ALA A 85 28.01 45.87 -19.71
N ARG A 86 28.15 44.90 -18.80
CA ARG A 86 29.15 44.88 -17.73
C ARG A 86 29.78 43.50 -17.67
N PHE A 87 31.10 43.46 -17.62
CA PHE A 87 31.86 42.22 -17.50
C PHE A 87 32.47 42.19 -16.09
N ILE A 88 32.19 41.12 -15.36
CA ILE A 88 32.63 40.95 -13.97
C ILE A 88 33.38 39.63 -13.83
N GLN A 89 34.39 39.65 -12.96
CA GLN A 89 35.08 38.44 -12.53
C GLN A 89 34.39 37.91 -11.28
N LEU A 90 33.97 36.65 -11.31
CA LEU A 90 33.38 36.00 -10.15
C LEU A 90 34.47 35.43 -9.24
N PRO A 91 34.29 35.50 -7.92
CA PRO A 91 35.15 34.75 -7.02
C PRO A 91 34.94 33.24 -7.23
N PRO A 92 35.91 32.40 -6.81
CA PRO A 92 35.77 30.94 -6.84
C PRO A 92 34.44 30.48 -6.24
N VAL A 93 33.60 29.86 -7.07
CA VAL A 93 32.24 29.44 -6.69
C VAL A 93 31.91 28.10 -7.31
N GLN A 94 31.13 27.29 -6.57
CA GLN A 94 30.55 26.07 -7.12
C GLN A 94 29.68 26.38 -8.33
N SER A 95 29.80 25.60 -9.42
CA SER A 95 29.09 25.83 -10.68
C SER A 95 27.56 25.98 -10.48
N SER A 96 26.98 25.26 -9.51
CA SER A 96 25.56 25.32 -9.15
C SER A 96 25.11 26.63 -8.50
N ARG A 97 26.02 27.38 -7.88
CA ARG A 97 25.73 28.65 -7.18
C ARG A 97 26.06 29.89 -8.01
N VAL A 98 26.63 29.73 -9.20
CA VAL A 98 26.90 30.84 -10.13
C VAL A 98 25.67 31.75 -10.33
N PRO A 99 24.44 31.24 -10.56
CA PRO A 99 23.28 32.10 -10.77
C PRO A 99 22.96 33.00 -9.56
N GLU A 100 23.19 32.53 -8.34
CA GLU A 100 22.92 33.28 -7.11
C GLU A 100 23.92 34.43 -6.93
N ILE A 101 25.21 34.15 -7.15
CA ILE A 101 26.26 35.17 -7.07
C ILE A 101 26.09 36.20 -8.19
N VAL A 102 25.83 35.76 -9.42
CA VAL A 102 25.59 36.68 -10.54
C VAL A 102 24.41 37.60 -10.24
N LYS A 103 23.34 37.10 -9.62
CA LYS A 103 22.21 37.93 -9.20
C LYS A 103 22.59 38.96 -8.14
N TYR A 104 23.48 38.61 -7.21
CA TYR A 104 24.00 39.53 -6.20
C TYR A 104 24.86 40.63 -6.84
N GLU A 105 25.78 40.26 -7.73
CA GLU A 105 26.64 41.19 -8.47
C GLU A 105 25.83 42.09 -9.41
N ALA A 106 24.84 41.54 -10.12
CA ALA A 106 23.94 42.28 -10.99
C ALA A 106 23.24 43.44 -10.27
N LYS A 107 22.83 43.24 -9.00
CA LYS A 107 22.21 44.29 -8.19
C LYS A 107 23.16 45.46 -7.91
N GLN A 108 24.48 45.23 -7.89
CA GLN A 108 25.48 46.28 -7.67
C GLN A 108 25.90 46.95 -8.99
N GLN A 109 25.95 46.18 -10.08
CA GLN A 109 26.43 46.67 -11.38
C GLN A 109 25.36 47.40 -12.18
N ILE A 110 24.08 47.06 -12.00
CA ILE A 110 22.96 47.71 -12.69
C ILE A 110 22.53 48.94 -11.89
N PRO A 111 22.58 50.16 -12.46
CA PRO A 111 22.26 51.41 -11.75
C PRO A 111 20.74 51.65 -11.58
N PHE A 112 19.92 50.60 -11.67
CA PHE A 112 18.47 50.62 -11.58
C PHE A 112 17.99 49.40 -10.80
N ALA A 113 16.76 49.45 -10.30
CA ALA A 113 16.15 48.31 -9.63
C ALA A 113 15.99 47.14 -10.61
N LEU A 114 16.28 45.91 -10.18
CA LEU A 114 16.22 44.71 -11.04
C LEU A 114 14.79 44.48 -11.56
N GLU A 115 13.79 44.89 -10.79
CA GLU A 115 12.38 44.87 -11.13
C GLU A 115 11.98 45.89 -12.19
N ASP A 116 12.83 46.86 -12.58
CA ASP A 116 12.57 47.87 -13.63
C ASP A 116 13.34 47.59 -14.93
N VAL A 117 14.23 46.60 -14.90
CA VAL A 117 15.04 46.20 -16.04
C VAL A 117 14.74 44.76 -16.46
N ILE A 118 14.94 44.48 -17.74
CA ILE A 118 15.13 43.12 -18.24
C ILE A 118 16.64 42.91 -18.33
N TRP A 119 17.12 41.82 -17.76
CA TRP A 119 18.53 41.50 -17.76
C TRP A 119 18.74 40.00 -17.85
N ASP A 120 19.88 39.63 -18.40
CA ASP A 120 20.34 38.26 -18.51
C ASP A 120 21.88 38.25 -18.45
N TYR A 121 22.47 37.08 -18.27
CA TYR A 121 23.92 36.95 -18.13
C TYR A 121 24.50 35.81 -18.98
N GLN A 122 25.72 36.01 -19.44
CA GLN A 122 26.47 35.03 -20.21
C GLN A 122 27.76 34.70 -19.48
N PRO A 123 27.99 33.45 -19.07
CA PRO A 123 29.31 32.96 -18.73
C PRO A 123 30.23 33.05 -19.95
N LEU A 124 31.37 33.71 -19.79
CA LEU A 124 32.39 33.85 -20.82
C LEU A 124 33.51 32.82 -20.61
N GLY A 125 34.21 32.49 -21.69
CA GLY A 125 35.30 31.51 -21.65
C GLY A 125 36.48 32.05 -20.85
N GLY A 126 37.07 31.21 -20.00
CA GLY A 126 38.24 31.57 -19.18
C GLY A 126 38.24 30.93 -17.79
N GLY A 127 37.08 30.49 -17.30
CA GLY A 127 37.02 29.79 -16.03
C GLY A 127 37.42 28.32 -16.15
N VAL A 128 38.33 27.86 -15.30
CA VAL A 128 38.70 26.44 -15.20
C VAL A 128 37.78 25.78 -14.18
N GLU A 129 37.06 24.74 -14.59
CA GLU A 129 36.30 23.91 -13.65
C GLU A 129 37.26 22.92 -12.97
N GLU A 130 37.59 23.19 -11.71
CA GLU A 130 38.45 22.33 -10.90
C GLU A 130 37.68 21.84 -9.67
N SER A 131 37.55 20.53 -9.52
CA SER A 131 36.84 19.90 -8.39
C SER A 131 35.41 20.41 -8.15
N GLY A 132 34.69 20.79 -9.23
CA GLY A 132 33.32 21.32 -9.17
C GLY A 132 33.20 22.80 -8.79
N TYR A 133 34.33 23.51 -8.74
CA TYR A 133 34.40 24.96 -8.60
C TYR A 133 34.84 25.60 -9.91
N MET A 134 34.21 26.71 -10.26
CA MET A 134 34.64 27.59 -11.34
C MET A 134 35.65 28.59 -10.77
N LEU A 135 36.91 28.46 -11.17
CA LEU A 135 37.98 29.42 -10.89
C LEU A 135 38.02 30.46 -12.00
N ASP A 136 38.27 31.74 -11.67
CA ASP A 136 38.42 32.85 -12.64
C ASP A 136 37.29 32.95 -13.69
N ALA A 137 36.06 32.68 -13.27
CA ALA A 137 34.91 32.76 -14.15
C ALA A 137 34.54 34.21 -14.45
N GLU A 138 34.62 34.60 -15.71
CA GLU A 138 34.14 35.89 -16.19
C GLU A 138 32.69 35.79 -16.65
N VAL A 139 31.86 36.76 -16.27
CA VAL A 139 30.44 36.82 -16.65
C VAL A 139 30.11 38.18 -17.25
N GLY A 140 29.48 38.17 -18.41
CA GLY A 140 28.85 39.33 -19.01
C GLY A 140 27.41 39.49 -18.52
N ILE A 141 27.10 40.62 -17.89
CA ILE A 141 25.76 41.04 -17.50
C ILE A 141 25.24 42.04 -18.54
N PHE A 142 24.06 41.73 -19.09
CA PHE A 142 23.40 42.56 -20.10
C PHE A 142 22.03 42.98 -19.59
N ALA A 143 21.74 44.27 -19.65
CA ALA A 143 20.49 44.81 -19.10
C ALA A 143 19.93 45.95 -19.94
N MET A 144 18.61 46.09 -19.92
CA MET A 144 17.89 47.15 -20.61
C MET A 144 16.64 47.50 -19.81
N LYS A 145 16.25 48.78 -19.79
CA LYS A 145 15.02 49.18 -19.10
C LYS A 145 13.80 48.52 -19.75
N ARG A 146 12.87 48.04 -18.93
CA ARG A 146 11.71 47.27 -19.40
C ARG A 146 10.82 48.08 -20.35
N ASP A 147 10.62 49.37 -20.09
CA ASP A 147 9.88 50.28 -20.97
C ASP A 147 10.49 50.34 -22.39
N GLN A 148 11.81 50.41 -22.49
CA GLN A 148 12.51 50.44 -23.78
C GLN A 148 12.44 49.10 -24.52
N VAL A 149 12.49 47.97 -23.79
CA VAL A 149 12.26 46.62 -24.38
C VAL A 149 10.84 46.51 -24.94
N LEU A 150 9.84 46.92 -24.16
CA LEU A 150 8.44 46.89 -24.58
C LEU A 150 8.18 47.83 -25.77
N LYS A 151 8.76 49.04 -25.78
CA LYS A 151 8.69 49.95 -26.92
C LYS A 151 9.26 49.33 -28.19
N THR A 152 10.38 48.61 -28.10
CA THR A 152 11.00 47.93 -29.24
C THR A 152 10.13 46.77 -29.74
N LEU A 153 9.44 46.07 -28.83
CA LEU A 153 8.54 44.98 -29.18
C LEU A 153 7.22 45.45 -29.79
N GLN A 154 6.73 46.64 -29.42
CA GLN A 154 5.39 47.12 -29.79
C GLN A 154 5.09 47.02 -31.30
N PRO A 155 5.96 47.45 -32.23
CA PRO A 155 5.68 47.37 -33.66
C PRO A 155 5.48 45.95 -34.18
N PHE A 156 6.13 44.96 -33.55
CA PHE A 156 5.97 43.54 -33.87
C PHE A 156 4.68 42.99 -33.26
N VAL A 157 4.36 43.36 -32.03
CA VAL A 157 3.13 42.94 -31.32
C VAL A 157 1.88 43.42 -32.06
N ASP A 158 1.87 44.68 -32.52
CA ASP A 158 0.75 45.27 -33.28
C ASP A 158 0.45 44.48 -34.57
N ARG A 159 1.47 43.87 -35.15
CA ARG A 159 1.41 43.04 -36.36
C ARG A 159 1.27 41.54 -36.07
N LYS A 160 1.08 41.17 -34.80
CA LYS A 160 0.97 39.78 -34.32
C LYS A 160 2.21 38.93 -34.65
N ILE A 161 3.38 39.55 -34.73
CA ILE A 161 4.65 38.88 -34.91
C ILE A 161 5.21 38.48 -33.53
N GLU A 162 5.61 37.22 -33.40
CA GLU A 162 6.16 36.69 -32.17
C GLU A 162 7.70 36.69 -32.21
N VAL A 163 8.31 37.71 -31.62
CA VAL A 163 9.78 37.85 -31.48
C VAL A 163 10.36 36.88 -30.44
N GLU A 164 11.02 35.80 -30.86
CA GLU A 164 11.58 34.74 -30.00
C GLU A 164 12.85 35.16 -29.26
N LEU A 165 13.65 36.03 -29.86
CA LEU A 165 14.92 36.49 -29.29
C LEU A 165 15.02 38.02 -29.41
N ILE A 166 15.42 38.67 -28.32
CA ILE A 166 15.86 40.07 -28.35
C ILE A 166 17.30 40.08 -27.88
N GLN A 167 18.21 40.61 -28.70
CA GLN A 167 19.63 40.66 -28.37
C GLN A 167 20.20 42.05 -28.62
N ILE A 168 21.24 42.44 -27.88
CA ILE A 168 21.97 43.68 -28.14
C ILE A 168 22.83 43.53 -29.40
N ALA A 169 22.85 44.56 -30.26
CA ALA A 169 23.62 44.56 -31.49
C ALA A 169 25.11 44.18 -31.32
N PRO A 170 25.84 44.62 -30.26
CA PRO A 170 27.21 44.20 -30.03
C PRO A 170 27.41 42.68 -29.88
N LEU A 171 26.43 41.96 -29.31
CA LEU A 171 26.49 40.50 -29.22
C LEU A 171 26.15 39.82 -30.55
N GLY A 172 25.30 40.45 -31.38
CA GLY A 172 25.14 40.06 -32.78
C GLY A 172 26.46 40.16 -33.55
N LEU A 173 27.23 41.24 -33.36
CA LEU A 173 28.57 41.39 -33.97
C LEU A 173 29.54 40.31 -33.48
N TYR A 174 29.53 40.02 -32.18
CA TYR A 174 30.33 38.94 -31.59
C TYR A 174 29.98 37.60 -32.24
N ASN A 175 28.70 37.26 -32.32
CA ASN A 175 28.24 36.01 -32.92
C ASN A 175 28.70 35.86 -34.37
N THR A 176 28.58 36.92 -35.17
CA THR A 176 29.04 36.91 -36.57
C THR A 176 30.54 36.72 -36.66
N LEU A 177 31.33 37.49 -35.91
CA LEU A 177 32.79 37.35 -35.93
C LEU A 177 33.23 35.94 -35.50
N CYS A 178 32.68 35.44 -34.40
CA CYS A 178 33.03 34.14 -33.84
C CYS A 178 32.69 33.00 -34.80
N TYR A 179 31.47 33.01 -35.35
CA TYR A 179 31.03 31.97 -36.27
C TYR A 179 31.75 32.08 -37.62
N ASP A 180 31.80 33.27 -38.20
CA ASP A 180 32.17 33.46 -39.59
C ASP A 180 33.68 33.59 -39.80
N SER A 181 34.36 34.38 -38.96
CA SER A 181 35.78 34.70 -39.12
C SER A 181 36.70 33.90 -38.20
N LEU A 182 36.27 33.57 -36.97
CA LEU A 182 37.05 32.77 -36.02
C LEU A 182 36.75 31.28 -36.09
N GLY A 183 35.73 30.85 -36.85
CA GLY A 183 35.40 29.44 -37.05
C GLY A 183 34.87 28.72 -35.80
N MET A 184 34.38 29.45 -34.80
CA MET A 184 33.80 28.86 -33.60
C MET A 184 32.50 28.11 -33.95
N ARG A 185 32.37 26.88 -33.46
CA ARG A 185 31.19 26.03 -33.63
C ARG A 185 30.74 25.49 -32.28
N VAL A 186 29.43 25.30 -32.13
CA VAL A 186 28.86 24.76 -30.90
C VAL A 186 29.32 23.31 -30.71
N GLY A 187 29.81 22.99 -29.53
CA GLY A 187 30.27 21.62 -29.19
C GLY A 187 31.67 21.27 -29.68
N GLN A 188 32.40 22.21 -30.29
CA GLN A 188 33.81 22.04 -30.66
C GLN A 188 34.69 22.89 -29.75
N GLU A 189 35.85 22.36 -29.36
CA GLU A 189 36.85 23.16 -28.65
C GLU A 189 37.43 24.22 -29.60
N PHE A 190 37.47 25.46 -29.13
CA PHE A 190 38.01 26.56 -29.90
C PHE A 190 39.54 26.58 -29.79
N GLU A 191 40.23 26.32 -30.90
CA GLU A 191 41.70 26.28 -30.99
C GLU A 191 42.35 27.66 -31.24
N GLY A 192 41.61 28.76 -31.08
CA GLY A 192 42.17 30.10 -31.33
C GLY A 192 43.20 30.53 -30.29
N ASN A 193 44.13 31.39 -30.71
CA ASN A 193 45.14 31.95 -29.81
C ASN A 193 44.47 32.89 -28.77
N PRO A 194 44.51 32.58 -27.46
CA PRO A 194 43.86 33.38 -26.43
C PRO A 194 44.47 34.79 -26.28
N GLU A 195 45.69 35.02 -26.76
CA GLU A 195 46.32 36.35 -26.76
C GLU A 195 45.86 37.23 -27.94
N GLU A 196 45.40 36.64 -29.04
CA GLU A 196 45.04 37.39 -30.25
C GLU A 196 43.57 37.80 -30.21
N SER A 197 43.33 39.11 -30.22
CA SER A 197 42.00 39.70 -30.23
C SER A 197 41.75 40.43 -31.54
N ALA A 198 40.53 40.30 -32.06
CA ALA A 198 40.04 41.09 -33.17
C ALA A 198 39.09 42.19 -32.68
N ILE A 199 39.09 43.32 -33.38
CA ILE A 199 38.16 44.43 -33.12
C ILE A 199 37.13 44.47 -34.25
N VAL A 200 35.85 44.52 -33.92
CA VAL A 200 34.78 44.89 -34.85
C VAL A 200 34.36 46.31 -34.55
N VAL A 201 34.44 47.18 -35.55
CA VAL A 201 34.00 48.56 -35.52
C VAL A 201 32.75 48.67 -36.38
N ASP A 202 31.58 48.71 -35.75
CA ASP A 202 30.30 48.91 -36.42
C ASP A 202 29.91 50.38 -36.38
N MET A 203 30.00 51.05 -37.53
CA MET A 203 29.64 52.46 -37.67
C MET A 203 28.20 52.61 -38.16
N GLY A 204 27.30 52.93 -37.22
CA GLY A 204 25.92 53.28 -37.48
C GLY A 204 25.72 54.76 -37.87
N ALA A 205 24.45 55.19 -37.91
CA ALA A 205 24.10 56.58 -38.23
C ALA A 205 24.47 57.55 -37.09
N ASP A 206 24.13 57.23 -35.85
CA ASP A 206 24.36 58.15 -34.72
C ASP A 206 25.56 57.76 -33.85
N SER A 207 26.00 56.50 -33.91
CA SER A 207 27.02 55.96 -33.03
C SER A 207 27.83 54.86 -33.68
N THR A 208 28.97 54.58 -33.07
CA THR A 208 29.84 53.47 -33.42
C THR A 208 30.00 52.54 -32.25
N THR A 209 29.86 51.24 -32.47
CA THR A 209 30.14 50.20 -31.48
C THR A 209 31.49 49.58 -31.80
N LEU A 210 32.37 49.54 -30.80
CA LEU A 210 33.60 48.76 -30.82
C LEU A 210 33.37 47.51 -29.97
N MET A 211 33.51 46.34 -30.58
CA MET A 211 33.48 45.05 -29.89
C MET A 211 34.83 44.39 -30.09
N VAL A 212 35.49 44.00 -29.01
CA VAL A 212 36.80 43.33 -29.04
C VAL A 212 36.65 41.95 -28.44
N THR A 213 37.17 40.94 -29.13
CA THR A 213 37.11 39.55 -28.67
C THR A 213 38.22 38.70 -29.25
N ASN A 214 38.63 37.69 -28.49
CA ASN A 214 39.46 36.55 -28.90
C ASN A 214 38.61 35.27 -28.98
N GLY A 215 37.28 35.37 -28.99
CA GLY A 215 36.35 34.24 -28.87
C GLY A 215 35.92 33.95 -27.43
N SER A 216 36.83 33.98 -26.45
CA SER A 216 36.52 33.65 -25.05
C SER A 216 36.08 34.86 -24.22
N LYS A 217 36.72 36.02 -24.42
CA LYS A 217 36.42 37.28 -23.74
C LYS A 217 35.72 38.26 -24.65
N ILE A 218 34.92 39.14 -24.07
CA ILE A 218 34.18 40.17 -24.80
C ILE A 218 34.41 41.52 -24.13
N TRP A 219 34.77 42.53 -24.91
CA TRP A 219 34.79 43.92 -24.46
C TRP A 219 33.99 44.78 -25.41
N ILE A 220 33.12 45.64 -24.87
CA ILE A 220 32.20 46.47 -25.66
C ILE A 220 32.37 47.94 -25.26
N ARG A 221 32.48 48.81 -26.26
CA ARG A 221 32.50 50.25 -26.08
C ARG A 221 31.67 50.94 -27.14
N ASN A 222 30.77 51.81 -26.71
CA ASN A 222 30.01 52.67 -27.62
C ASN A 222 30.66 54.06 -27.67
N VAL A 223 30.95 54.52 -28.88
CA VAL A 223 31.43 55.86 -29.20
C VAL A 223 30.26 56.65 -29.80
N PRO A 224 29.91 57.83 -29.25
CA PRO A 224 28.78 58.63 -29.71
C PRO A 224 29.10 59.42 -31.00
N ILE A 225 29.79 58.78 -31.95
CA ILE A 225 30.12 59.33 -33.28
C ILE A 225 29.65 58.32 -34.31
N GLY A 226 28.96 58.81 -35.35
CA GLY A 226 28.40 57.99 -36.42
C GLY A 226 28.24 58.79 -37.72
N GLY A 227 27.65 58.17 -38.74
CA GLY A 227 27.48 58.77 -40.08
C GLY A 227 26.80 60.15 -40.12
N ASN A 228 25.87 60.43 -39.20
CA ASN A 228 25.16 61.70 -39.09
C ASN A 228 26.08 62.86 -38.69
N HIS A 229 27.19 62.58 -37.99
CA HIS A 229 28.18 63.61 -37.65
C HIS A 229 28.89 64.12 -38.90
N PHE A 230 29.22 63.22 -39.84
CA PHE A 230 29.75 63.57 -41.15
C PHE A 230 28.74 64.38 -41.98
N THR A 231 27.48 63.97 -41.97
CA THR A 231 26.39 64.71 -42.63
C THR A 231 26.24 66.11 -42.07
N ARG A 232 26.24 66.26 -40.73
CA ARG A 232 26.15 67.56 -40.05
C ARG A 232 27.35 68.45 -40.36
N ALA A 233 28.56 67.91 -40.48
CA ALA A 233 29.73 68.67 -40.89
C ALA A 233 29.56 69.27 -42.30
N LEU A 234 29.05 68.50 -43.26
CA LEU A 234 28.72 69.02 -44.60
C LEU A 234 27.59 70.05 -44.57
N THR A 235 26.55 69.87 -43.74
CA THR A 235 25.50 70.89 -43.60
C THR A 235 26.07 72.22 -43.11
N LYS A 236 27.04 72.18 -42.18
CA LYS A 236 27.65 73.38 -41.60
C LYS A 236 28.62 74.06 -42.57
N GLU A 237 29.53 73.30 -43.16
CA GLU A 237 30.60 73.86 -43.99
C GLU A 237 30.11 74.26 -45.39
N MET A 238 29.26 73.44 -45.99
CA MET A 238 28.74 73.66 -47.35
C MET A 238 27.35 74.30 -47.39
N LYS A 239 26.77 74.62 -46.22
CA LYS A 239 25.44 75.26 -46.07
C LYS A 239 24.32 74.49 -46.80
N LEU A 240 24.38 73.16 -46.76
CA LEU A 240 23.40 72.27 -47.39
C LEU A 240 22.30 71.87 -46.41
N THR A 241 21.13 71.50 -46.93
CA THR A 241 20.12 70.79 -46.13
C THR A 241 20.62 69.39 -45.77
N PHE A 242 20.09 68.79 -44.70
CA PHE A 242 20.52 67.46 -44.25
C PHE A 242 20.40 66.41 -45.37
N ALA A 243 19.28 66.37 -46.09
CA ALA A 243 19.09 65.43 -47.21
C ALA A 243 20.12 65.63 -48.34
N LYS A 244 20.44 66.88 -48.71
CA LYS A 244 21.46 67.17 -49.73
C LYS A 244 22.87 66.82 -49.24
N ALA A 245 23.18 67.11 -47.99
CA ALA A 245 24.44 66.74 -47.36
C ALA A 245 24.61 65.22 -47.27
N GLU A 246 23.55 64.47 -46.95
CA GLU A 246 23.57 63.00 -46.90
C GLU A 246 23.82 62.42 -48.29
N HIS A 247 23.10 62.91 -49.30
CA HIS A 247 23.31 62.50 -50.68
C HIS A 247 24.75 62.79 -51.16
N LEU A 248 25.29 63.97 -50.81
CA LEU A 248 26.67 64.35 -51.13
C LEU A 248 27.69 63.47 -50.40
N LYS A 249 27.46 63.14 -49.12
CA LYS A 249 28.30 62.23 -48.33
C LYS A 249 28.37 60.84 -48.97
N CYS A 250 27.22 60.26 -49.31
CA CYS A 250 27.13 58.93 -49.91
C CYS A 250 27.74 58.88 -51.32
N ASN A 251 27.77 60.01 -52.03
CA ASN A 251 28.30 60.13 -53.39
C ASN A 251 29.56 61.01 -53.46
N ALA A 252 30.35 61.09 -52.37
CA ALA A 252 31.46 62.04 -52.25
C ALA A 252 32.50 61.93 -53.37
N THR A 253 32.74 60.73 -53.91
CA THR A 253 33.68 60.51 -55.02
C THR A 253 33.16 61.00 -56.37
N ARG A 254 31.85 61.21 -56.50
CA ARG A 254 31.17 61.67 -57.71
C ARG A 254 30.80 63.15 -57.65
N SER A 255 31.16 63.86 -56.58
CA SER A 255 30.89 65.29 -56.45
C SER A 255 31.75 66.12 -57.40
N GLU A 256 31.30 67.32 -57.73
CA GLU A 256 32.06 68.27 -58.57
C GLU A 256 33.42 68.66 -57.96
N ASP A 257 33.50 68.73 -56.62
CA ASP A 257 34.75 68.97 -55.88
C ASP A 257 34.91 67.99 -54.71
N PRO A 258 35.44 66.78 -54.95
CA PRO A 258 35.67 65.78 -53.91
C PRO A 258 36.67 66.25 -52.84
N ARG A 259 37.57 67.17 -53.19
CA ARG A 259 38.60 67.69 -52.27
C ARG A 259 37.97 68.60 -51.23
N ALA A 260 37.07 69.49 -51.65
CA ALA A 260 36.30 70.33 -50.72
C ALA A 260 35.43 69.49 -49.78
N VAL A 261 34.75 68.47 -50.30
CA VAL A 261 33.95 67.53 -49.49
C VAL A 261 34.82 66.85 -48.43
N PHE A 262 35.98 66.31 -48.82
CA PHE A 262 36.90 65.68 -47.87
C PHE A 262 37.44 66.68 -46.82
N GLN A 263 37.75 67.91 -47.22
CA GLN A 263 38.21 68.95 -46.31
C GLN A 263 37.14 69.33 -45.27
N ALA A 264 35.87 69.39 -45.68
CA ALA A 264 34.75 69.62 -44.77
C ALA A 264 34.53 68.45 -43.78
N LEU A 265 34.81 67.21 -44.20
CA LEU A 265 34.68 66.01 -43.36
C LEU A 265 35.88 65.76 -42.44
N ARG A 266 37.06 66.30 -42.78
CA ARG A 266 38.33 66.02 -42.08
C ARG A 266 38.29 66.23 -40.56
N PRO A 267 37.63 67.27 -40.01
CA PRO A 267 37.50 67.41 -38.56
C PRO A 267 36.82 66.22 -37.89
N VAL A 268 35.73 65.70 -38.50
CA VAL A 268 34.98 64.54 -37.97
C VAL A 268 35.80 63.27 -38.12
N PHE A 269 36.55 63.11 -39.23
CA PHE A 269 37.49 62.01 -39.38
C PHE A 269 38.55 61.98 -38.26
N ASN A 270 39.15 63.13 -37.94
CA ASN A 270 40.16 63.23 -36.87
C ASN A 270 39.55 62.92 -35.49
N GLU A 271 38.36 63.45 -35.20
CA GLU A 271 37.63 63.17 -33.97
C GLU A 271 37.30 61.68 -33.83
N TYR A 272 36.80 61.06 -34.92
CA TYR A 272 36.47 59.64 -34.97
C TYR A 272 37.67 58.74 -34.70
N VAL A 273 38.80 59.01 -35.38
CA VAL A 273 40.07 58.28 -35.15
C VAL A 273 40.52 58.45 -33.71
N SER A 274 40.47 59.67 -33.17
CA SER A 274 40.93 59.95 -31.81
C SER A 274 40.13 59.16 -30.76
N GLU A 275 38.81 59.04 -30.94
CA GLU A 275 37.95 58.25 -30.05
C GLU A 275 38.15 56.74 -30.19
N ILE A 276 38.43 56.25 -31.41
CA ILE A 276 38.82 54.84 -31.61
C ILE A 276 40.17 54.55 -30.96
N GLN A 277 41.19 55.41 -31.16
CA GLN A 277 42.51 55.28 -30.53
C GLN A 277 42.40 55.28 -29.00
N ARG A 278 41.60 56.18 -28.43
CA ARG A 278 41.35 56.24 -26.98
C ARG A 278 40.70 54.94 -26.47
N SER A 279 39.74 54.40 -27.23
CA SER A 279 39.04 53.17 -26.90
C SER A 279 39.97 51.96 -26.94
N ILE A 280 40.81 51.86 -27.99
CA ILE A 280 41.84 50.83 -28.12
C ILE A 280 42.86 50.95 -26.98
N GLY A 281 43.36 52.16 -26.70
CA GLY A 281 44.33 52.40 -25.64
C GLY A 281 43.81 52.01 -24.25
N TYR A 282 42.54 52.32 -23.97
CA TYR A 282 41.89 51.86 -22.73
C TYR A 282 41.81 50.33 -22.68
N PHE A 283 41.35 49.67 -23.75
CA PHE A 283 41.29 48.21 -23.82
C PHE A 283 42.67 47.57 -23.55
N SER A 284 43.72 48.03 -24.23
CA SER A 284 45.09 47.53 -24.05
C SER A 284 45.64 47.81 -22.64
N SER A 285 45.19 48.88 -21.97
CA SER A 285 45.60 49.17 -20.58
C SER A 285 45.00 48.20 -19.55
N VAL A 286 43.77 47.73 -19.80
CA VAL A 286 43.04 46.81 -18.92
C VAL A 286 43.40 45.36 -19.24
N ASN A 287 43.62 45.03 -20.51
CA ASN A 287 43.96 43.70 -21.00
C ASN A 287 45.39 43.70 -21.55
N ARG A 288 46.38 43.70 -20.65
CA ARG A 288 47.81 43.86 -21.02
C ARG A 288 48.37 42.72 -21.87
N ASP A 289 47.81 41.53 -21.72
CA ASP A 289 48.25 40.33 -22.44
C ASP A 289 47.58 40.18 -23.82
N ALA A 290 46.55 40.99 -24.11
CA ALA A 290 45.83 40.94 -25.38
C ALA A 290 46.55 41.72 -26.47
N LYS A 291 46.81 41.07 -27.61
CA LYS A 291 47.37 41.66 -28.83
C LYS A 291 46.25 41.81 -29.86
N ILE A 292 46.07 43.03 -30.36
CA ILE A 292 45.10 43.28 -31.42
C ILE A 292 45.70 42.85 -32.75
N SER A 293 45.14 41.81 -33.36
CA SER A 293 45.62 41.28 -34.64
C SER A 293 45.01 42.04 -35.82
N LYS A 294 43.70 42.31 -35.78
CA LYS A 294 42.96 42.86 -36.93
C LYS A 294 41.76 43.71 -36.52
N VAL A 295 41.41 44.68 -37.37
CA VAL A 295 40.23 45.52 -37.23
C VAL A 295 39.26 45.28 -38.38
N TYR A 296 38.08 44.79 -38.07
CA TYR A 296 36.97 44.58 -38.99
C TYR A 296 36.02 45.78 -38.95
N GLY A 297 35.81 46.41 -40.10
CA GLY A 297 34.87 47.50 -40.30
C GLY A 297 33.53 47.01 -40.84
N THR A 298 32.44 47.41 -40.19
CA THR A 298 31.08 47.04 -40.60
C THR A 298 30.10 48.19 -40.39
N GLY A 299 28.88 48.04 -40.90
CA GLY A 299 27.84 49.07 -40.85
C GLY A 299 27.89 50.03 -42.03
N ASN A 300 26.78 50.75 -42.26
CA ASN A 300 26.65 51.66 -43.41
C ASN A 300 27.67 52.80 -43.39
N GLY A 301 28.19 53.19 -42.23
CA GLY A 301 29.23 54.21 -42.13
C GLY A 301 30.54 53.81 -42.82
N PHE A 302 30.87 52.51 -42.87
CA PHE A 302 32.07 52.00 -43.55
C PHE A 302 32.00 52.03 -45.08
N LYS A 303 30.85 52.37 -45.65
CA LYS A 303 30.72 52.70 -47.09
C LYS A 303 31.30 54.08 -47.42
N LEU A 304 31.59 54.92 -46.42
CA LEU A 304 32.16 56.25 -46.64
C LEU A 304 33.54 56.15 -47.32
N ALA A 305 33.64 56.77 -48.49
CA ALA A 305 34.86 56.73 -49.29
C ALA A 305 36.07 57.27 -48.50
N GLY A 306 37.15 56.48 -48.48
CA GLY A 306 38.40 56.84 -47.81
C GLY A 306 38.46 56.52 -46.32
N LEU A 307 37.35 56.16 -45.65
CA LEU A 307 37.34 55.89 -44.21
C LEU A 307 38.27 54.72 -43.82
N GLN A 308 38.20 53.59 -44.52
CA GLN A 308 39.06 52.43 -44.26
C GLN A 308 40.55 52.81 -44.30
N LYS A 309 40.98 53.45 -45.39
CA LYS A 309 42.38 53.89 -45.57
C LYS A 309 42.78 54.92 -44.50
N PHE A 310 41.87 55.83 -44.15
CA PHE A 310 42.12 56.84 -43.12
C PHE A 310 42.32 56.21 -41.73
N LEU A 311 41.49 55.23 -41.37
CA LEU A 311 41.64 54.47 -40.13
C LEU A 311 42.95 53.69 -40.13
N GLN A 312 43.24 52.94 -41.19
CA GLN A 312 44.47 52.14 -41.28
C GLN A 312 45.74 52.98 -41.13
N GLN A 313 45.80 54.15 -41.76
CA GLN A 313 46.96 55.06 -41.68
C GLN A 313 47.17 55.64 -40.27
N ASN A 314 46.10 55.99 -39.56
CA ASN A 314 46.21 56.65 -38.25
C ASN A 314 46.23 55.65 -37.08
N LEU A 315 45.53 54.53 -37.19
CA LEU A 315 45.48 53.50 -36.15
C LEU A 315 46.69 52.58 -36.19
N GLN A 316 47.38 52.48 -37.33
CA GLN A 316 48.50 51.55 -37.56
C GLN A 316 48.13 50.07 -37.38
N TYR A 317 46.85 49.74 -37.58
CA TYR A 317 46.34 48.37 -37.67
C TYR A 317 45.81 48.09 -39.07
N GLU A 318 45.82 46.82 -39.47
CA GLU A 318 45.11 46.38 -40.67
C GLU A 318 43.60 46.54 -40.47
N VAL A 319 42.97 47.35 -41.32
CA VAL A 319 41.53 47.60 -41.30
C VAL A 319 40.92 46.98 -42.55
N GLU A 320 40.14 45.93 -42.37
CA GLU A 320 39.41 45.24 -43.43
C GLU A 320 37.90 45.46 -43.26
N ARG A 321 37.16 45.53 -44.36
CA ARG A 321 35.70 45.57 -44.31
C ARG A 321 35.15 44.15 -44.36
N LEU A 322 34.10 43.87 -43.60
CA LEU A 322 33.37 42.60 -43.69
C LEU A 322 32.47 42.58 -44.94
N ASP A 323 33.13 42.53 -46.10
CA ASP A 323 32.50 42.57 -47.43
C ASP A 323 32.06 41.16 -47.91
N ASP A 324 32.24 40.11 -47.09
CA ASP A 324 31.85 38.72 -47.38
C ASP A 324 31.59 37.93 -46.08
N PHE A 325 30.77 36.87 -46.16
CA PHE A 325 30.50 35.93 -45.06
C PHE A 325 31.04 34.54 -45.41
N GLN A 326 32.19 34.17 -44.85
CA GLN A 326 32.96 32.97 -45.21
C GLN A 326 32.25 31.66 -44.87
N SER A 327 31.43 31.66 -43.80
CA SER A 327 30.74 30.46 -43.31
C SER A 327 29.27 30.38 -43.75
N LEU A 328 28.77 31.39 -44.47
CA LEU A 328 27.39 31.45 -44.94
C LEU A 328 27.29 30.90 -46.36
N VAL A 329 26.31 30.00 -46.59
CA VAL A 329 26.05 29.42 -47.91
C VAL A 329 24.70 29.93 -48.43
N GLY A 330 24.48 29.96 -49.75
CA GLY A 330 23.19 30.32 -50.32
C GLY A 330 23.30 31.27 -51.51
N ASP A 331 23.78 30.75 -52.64
CA ASP A 331 24.14 31.53 -53.84
C ASP A 331 23.03 32.48 -54.33
N ALA A 332 21.76 32.12 -54.15
CA ALA A 332 20.64 32.95 -54.56
C ALA A 332 20.55 34.27 -53.77
N VAL A 333 20.94 34.25 -52.49
CA VAL A 333 20.99 35.45 -51.64
C VAL A 333 22.35 36.13 -51.77
N LEU A 334 23.42 35.35 -51.67
CA LEU A 334 24.79 35.90 -51.65
C LEU A 334 25.18 36.58 -52.96
N ASN A 335 24.65 36.15 -54.11
CA ASN A 335 24.95 36.80 -55.39
C ASN A 335 23.94 37.90 -55.78
N GLU A 336 22.95 38.19 -54.94
CA GLU A 336 21.95 39.21 -55.24
C GLU A 336 22.57 40.62 -55.10
N PRO A 337 22.42 41.52 -56.10
CA PRO A 337 23.08 42.83 -56.09
C PRO A 337 22.70 43.75 -54.92
N LEU A 338 21.43 43.82 -54.54
CA LEU A 338 20.94 44.58 -53.38
C LEU A 338 21.53 44.04 -52.07
N PHE A 339 21.69 42.72 -51.92
CA PHE A 339 22.36 42.12 -50.77
C PHE A 339 23.84 42.52 -50.72
N GLN A 340 24.57 42.34 -51.83
CA GLN A 340 25.98 42.69 -51.94
C GLN A 340 26.25 44.19 -51.68
N ASP A 341 25.43 45.06 -52.26
CA ASP A 341 25.51 46.51 -52.03
C ASP A 341 25.30 46.89 -50.55
N ASN A 342 24.65 46.03 -49.76
CA ASN A 342 24.29 46.26 -48.35
C ASN A 342 24.88 45.24 -47.37
N ILE A 343 25.85 44.44 -47.78
CA ILE A 343 26.39 43.31 -46.99
C ILE A 343 26.84 43.73 -45.58
N LEU A 344 27.52 44.88 -45.47
CA LEU A 344 28.00 45.47 -44.22
C LEU A 344 26.88 45.78 -43.20
N THR A 345 25.62 45.82 -43.63
CA THR A 345 24.47 46.07 -42.74
C THR A 345 23.85 44.80 -42.19
N PHE A 346 24.16 43.64 -42.77
CA PHE A 346 23.60 42.35 -42.38
C PHE A 346 24.43 41.66 -41.29
N THR A 347 25.59 42.20 -40.90
CA THR A 347 26.45 41.63 -39.85
C THR A 347 25.73 41.42 -38.53
N VAL A 348 24.91 42.37 -38.06
CA VAL A 348 24.11 42.21 -36.84
C VAL A 348 22.94 41.24 -37.04
N PRO A 349 22.06 41.41 -38.06
CA PRO A 349 21.01 40.45 -38.41
C PRO A 349 21.50 38.99 -38.53
N TYR A 350 22.65 38.78 -39.15
CA TYR A 350 23.26 37.47 -39.32
C TYR A 350 23.58 36.84 -37.96
N GLY A 351 24.30 37.56 -37.10
CA GLY A 351 24.72 37.04 -35.79
C GLY A 351 23.58 36.78 -34.80
N ILE A 352 22.50 37.58 -34.83
CA ILE A 352 21.31 37.30 -34.01
C ILE A 352 20.48 36.13 -34.56
N ALA A 353 20.45 35.95 -35.89
CA ALA A 353 19.79 34.80 -36.50
C ALA A 353 20.56 33.50 -36.21
N LEU A 354 21.90 33.53 -36.26
CA LEU A 354 22.75 32.42 -35.81
C LEU A 354 22.46 32.03 -34.36
N GLN A 355 22.26 33.01 -33.47
CA GLN A 355 21.90 32.75 -32.08
C GLN A 355 20.54 32.08 -31.93
N ALA A 356 19.53 32.55 -32.65
CA ALA A 356 18.21 31.91 -32.62
C ALA A 356 18.18 30.53 -33.31
N LEU A 357 19.12 30.25 -34.24
CA LEU A 357 19.39 28.90 -34.76
C LEU A 357 20.21 28.03 -33.79
N GLN A 358 20.60 28.56 -32.63
CA GLN A 358 21.44 27.87 -31.63
C GLN A 358 22.83 27.47 -32.17
N GLN A 359 23.38 28.26 -33.08
CA GLN A 359 24.70 28.04 -33.68
C GLN A 359 25.80 28.91 -33.05
N THR A 360 25.54 29.53 -31.90
CA THR A 360 26.46 30.44 -31.19
C THR A 360 26.61 30.04 -29.73
N THR A 361 27.72 30.44 -29.10
CA THR A 361 27.99 30.26 -27.66
C THR A 361 27.14 31.18 -26.77
N ILE A 362 26.69 32.30 -27.30
CA ILE A 362 25.80 33.23 -26.60
C ILE A 362 24.38 32.66 -26.54
N HIS A 363 23.78 32.67 -25.36
CA HIS A 363 22.40 32.21 -25.13
C HIS A 363 21.51 33.25 -24.46
N THR A 364 22.04 34.43 -24.14
CA THR A 364 21.30 35.48 -23.44
C THR A 364 20.16 36.06 -24.26
N THR A 365 19.11 36.50 -23.58
CA THR A 365 17.99 37.20 -24.23
C THR A 365 17.44 38.31 -23.34
N LEU A 366 17.13 39.44 -23.96
CA LEU A 366 16.39 40.53 -23.33
C LEU A 366 14.88 40.43 -23.59
N LEU A 367 14.39 39.26 -24.03
CA LEU A 367 12.96 39.00 -24.12
C LEU A 367 12.38 38.90 -22.69
N PRO A 368 11.32 39.66 -22.35
CA PRO A 368 10.71 39.58 -21.02
C PRO A 368 10.28 38.15 -20.68
N PRO A 369 10.61 37.63 -19.48
CA PRO A 369 10.38 36.24 -19.11
C PRO A 369 8.89 35.87 -19.10
N GLU A 370 8.01 36.83 -18.86
CA GLU A 370 6.56 36.64 -18.88
C GLU A 370 6.07 36.34 -20.31
N ILE A 371 6.62 37.06 -21.31
CA ILE A 371 6.31 36.84 -22.73
C ILE A 371 6.87 35.48 -23.18
N ALA A 372 8.12 35.17 -22.81
CA ALA A 372 8.74 33.88 -23.13
C ALA A 372 7.95 32.71 -22.53
N THR A 373 7.49 32.83 -21.28
CA THR A 373 6.72 31.80 -20.57
C THR A 373 5.33 31.62 -21.19
N ALA A 374 4.61 32.73 -21.46
CA ALA A 374 3.31 32.70 -22.11
C ALA A 374 3.36 31.97 -23.46
N ARG A 375 4.44 32.16 -24.22
CA ARG A 375 4.67 31.48 -25.50
C ARG A 375 4.95 29.99 -25.35
N LYS A 376 5.83 29.61 -24.43
CA LYS A 376 6.08 28.19 -24.11
C LYS A 376 4.78 27.47 -23.75
N ILE A 377 3.90 28.13 -22.98
CA ILE A 377 2.57 27.62 -22.64
C ILE A 377 1.69 27.50 -23.90
N ARG A 378 1.59 28.56 -24.71
CA ARG A 378 0.78 28.56 -25.93
C ARG A 378 1.21 27.47 -26.92
N ARG A 379 2.52 27.25 -27.12
CA ARG A 379 3.07 26.20 -28.00
C ARG A 379 2.75 24.80 -27.50
N LYS A 380 2.70 24.60 -26.17
CA LYS A 380 2.35 23.31 -25.54
C LYS A 380 0.84 23.09 -25.41
N LYS A 381 0.01 24.13 -25.52
CA LYS A 381 -1.45 24.04 -25.33
C LYS A 381 -2.13 23.02 -26.26
N PRO A 382 -1.84 22.96 -27.59
CA PRO A 382 -2.42 21.93 -28.46
C PRO A 382 -2.07 20.52 -28.00
N TRP A 383 -0.81 20.29 -27.63
CA TRP A 383 -0.36 19.00 -27.11
C TRP A 383 -1.04 18.64 -25.78
N ALA A 384 -1.22 19.60 -24.87
CA ALA A 384 -1.97 19.38 -23.64
C ALA A 384 -3.44 18.99 -23.91
N VAL A 385 -4.08 19.63 -24.90
CA VAL A 385 -5.45 19.27 -25.34
C VAL A 385 -5.49 17.86 -25.95
N VAL A 386 -4.52 17.52 -26.80
CA VAL A 386 -4.40 16.17 -27.39
C VAL A 386 -4.21 15.12 -26.29
N THR A 387 -3.33 15.36 -25.31
CA THR A 387 -3.12 14.46 -24.17
C THR A 387 -4.39 14.30 -23.33
N ALA A 388 -5.09 15.40 -23.02
CA ALA A 388 -6.35 15.35 -22.29
C ALA A 388 -7.44 14.58 -23.05
N ALA A 389 -7.55 14.78 -24.37
CA ALA A 389 -8.46 14.03 -25.23
C ALA A 389 -8.12 12.53 -25.26
N ALA A 390 -6.83 12.18 -25.36
CA ALA A 390 -6.37 10.79 -25.33
C ALA A 390 -6.70 10.10 -24.00
N LEU A 391 -6.51 10.80 -22.87
CA LEU A 391 -6.91 10.30 -21.55
C LEU A 391 -8.42 10.09 -21.45
N LEU A 392 -9.23 11.03 -21.93
CA LEU A 392 -10.68 10.88 -21.96
C LEU A 392 -11.12 9.70 -22.82
N VAL A 393 -10.52 9.51 -24.00
CA VAL A 393 -10.77 8.33 -24.84
C VAL A 393 -10.41 7.04 -24.11
N GLY A 394 -9.26 6.99 -23.44
CA GLY A 394 -8.85 5.85 -22.61
C GLY A 394 -9.84 5.54 -21.49
N LEU A 395 -10.31 6.57 -20.77
CA LEU A 395 -11.33 6.44 -19.72
C LEU A 395 -12.68 5.97 -20.29
N CYS A 396 -13.10 6.48 -21.45
CA CYS A 396 -14.32 6.04 -22.12
C CYS A 396 -14.23 4.55 -22.52
N ILE A 397 -13.11 4.12 -23.12
CA ILE A 397 -12.89 2.71 -23.50
C ILE A 397 -12.93 1.82 -22.25
N SER A 398 -12.25 2.23 -21.18
CA SER A 398 -12.27 1.53 -19.90
C SER A 398 -13.68 1.42 -19.33
N THR A 399 -14.43 2.53 -19.31
CA THR A 399 -15.81 2.58 -18.81
C THR A 399 -16.75 1.68 -19.62
N VAL A 400 -16.62 1.68 -20.96
CA VAL A 400 -17.37 0.77 -21.84
C VAL A 400 -17.00 -0.69 -21.55
N GLY A 401 -15.71 -0.98 -21.36
CA GLY A 401 -15.24 -2.32 -20.97
C GLY A 401 -15.87 -2.79 -19.66
N PHE A 402 -15.79 -1.98 -18.60
CA PHE A 402 -16.41 -2.29 -17.31
C PHE A 402 -17.94 -2.36 -17.39
N SER A 403 -18.59 -1.51 -18.20
CA SER A 403 -20.03 -1.54 -18.42
C SER A 403 -20.47 -2.83 -19.12
N ASN A 404 -19.71 -3.31 -20.11
CA ASN A 404 -19.98 -4.59 -20.77
C ASN A 404 -19.83 -5.77 -19.81
N VAL A 405 -18.80 -5.76 -18.94
CA VAL A 405 -18.64 -6.77 -17.89
C VAL A 405 -19.82 -6.69 -16.91
N ALA A 406 -20.19 -5.50 -16.43
CA ALA A 406 -21.34 -5.32 -15.55
C ALA A 406 -22.65 -5.82 -16.18
N ASN A 407 -22.87 -5.56 -17.48
CA ASN A 407 -24.03 -6.08 -18.22
C ASN A 407 -24.03 -7.61 -18.39
N SER A 408 -22.86 -8.26 -18.32
CA SER A 408 -22.76 -9.73 -18.36
C SER A 408 -23.15 -10.40 -17.04
N VAL A 409 -23.06 -9.68 -15.92
CA VAL A 409 -23.35 -10.17 -14.56
C VAL A 409 -24.48 -9.40 -13.87
N SER A 410 -25.19 -8.53 -14.58
CA SER A 410 -26.20 -7.67 -13.98
C SER A 410 -27.40 -8.48 -13.47
N THR A 411 -27.93 -8.03 -12.34
CA THR A 411 -29.12 -8.58 -11.66
C THR A 411 -30.36 -8.60 -12.56
N ASP A 412 -30.43 -7.77 -13.60
CA ASP A 412 -31.56 -7.77 -14.53
C ASP A 412 -31.64 -9.04 -15.39
N ARG A 413 -30.51 -9.70 -15.66
CA ARG A 413 -30.49 -10.98 -16.40
C ARG A 413 -30.77 -12.20 -15.53
N PHE A 414 -30.27 -12.21 -14.29
CA PHE A 414 -30.32 -13.39 -13.41
C PHE A 414 -31.22 -13.25 -12.19
N GLY A 415 -31.75 -12.07 -11.90
CA GLY A 415 -32.53 -11.80 -10.68
C GLY A 415 -33.79 -12.65 -10.57
N SER A 416 -34.41 -13.01 -11.70
CA SER A 416 -35.56 -13.95 -11.69
C SER A 416 -35.15 -15.38 -11.33
N VAL A 417 -33.93 -15.80 -11.72
CA VAL A 417 -33.38 -17.13 -11.42
C VAL A 417 -32.87 -17.17 -9.98
N GLU A 418 -32.15 -16.15 -9.51
CA GLU A 418 -31.72 -16.03 -8.12
C GLU A 418 -32.90 -16.01 -7.15
N SER A 419 -33.98 -15.31 -7.49
CA SER A 419 -35.20 -15.30 -6.68
C SER A 419 -35.83 -16.69 -6.60
N LYS A 420 -35.84 -17.45 -7.70
CA LYS A 420 -36.33 -18.85 -7.70
C LYS A 420 -35.43 -19.77 -6.88
N VAL A 421 -34.11 -19.64 -7.01
CA VAL A 421 -33.14 -20.42 -6.23
C VAL A 421 -33.29 -20.10 -4.75
N LYS A 422 -33.43 -18.83 -4.37
CA LYS A 422 -33.64 -18.42 -2.98
C LYS A 422 -34.92 -19.01 -2.40
N ASN A 423 -36.03 -18.97 -3.14
CA ASN A 423 -37.29 -19.60 -2.73
C ASN A 423 -37.15 -21.12 -2.57
N LEU A 424 -36.45 -21.80 -3.49
CA LEU A 424 -36.20 -23.23 -3.39
C LEU A 424 -35.34 -23.56 -2.16
N THR A 425 -34.27 -22.80 -1.91
CA THR A 425 -33.42 -22.97 -0.72
C THR A 425 -34.24 -22.78 0.57
N THR A 426 -35.15 -21.81 0.61
CA THR A 426 -36.06 -21.63 1.74
C THR A 426 -36.97 -22.84 1.92
N GLN A 427 -37.55 -23.39 0.85
CA GLN A 427 -38.37 -24.62 0.93
C GLN A 427 -37.56 -25.83 1.41
N VAL A 428 -36.35 -26.03 0.88
CA VAL A 428 -35.46 -27.12 1.31
C VAL A 428 -35.12 -26.98 2.80
N SER A 429 -34.78 -25.78 3.26
CA SER A 429 -34.51 -25.55 4.68
C SER A 429 -35.72 -25.80 5.58
N GLY A 430 -36.93 -25.47 5.08
CA GLY A 430 -38.20 -25.78 5.75
C GLY A 430 -38.41 -27.29 5.89
N TYR A 431 -38.26 -28.05 4.80
CA TYR A 431 -38.39 -29.51 4.83
C TYR A 431 -37.34 -30.17 5.72
N GLN A 432 -36.10 -29.68 5.71
CA GLN A 432 -35.03 -30.22 6.55
C GLN A 432 -35.31 -29.98 8.03
N SER A 433 -35.85 -28.80 8.39
CA SER A 433 -36.32 -28.52 9.75
C SER A 433 -37.46 -29.45 10.17
N SER A 434 -38.48 -29.61 9.32
CA SER A 434 -39.59 -30.55 9.59
C SER A 434 -39.14 -32.00 9.74
N TYR A 435 -38.21 -32.45 8.89
CA TYR A 435 -37.63 -33.79 9.00
C TYR A 435 -36.89 -33.98 10.32
N SER A 436 -36.02 -33.02 10.69
CA SER A 436 -35.28 -33.08 11.96
C SER A 436 -36.20 -33.07 13.19
N GLY A 437 -37.32 -32.35 13.11
CA GLY A 437 -38.35 -32.36 14.16
C GLY A 437 -39.01 -33.73 14.29
N ALA A 438 -39.42 -34.34 13.17
CA ALA A 438 -40.04 -35.67 13.16
C ALA A 438 -39.07 -36.77 13.61
N GLU A 439 -37.79 -36.69 13.22
CA GLU A 439 -36.73 -37.60 13.66
C GLU A 439 -36.50 -37.52 15.18
N GLY A 440 -36.52 -36.30 15.74
CA GLY A 440 -36.46 -36.09 17.19
C GLY A 440 -37.64 -36.70 17.94
N GLU A 441 -38.87 -36.52 17.43
CA GLU A 441 -40.07 -37.14 18.01
C GLU A 441 -40.03 -38.67 17.94
N PHE A 442 -39.60 -39.23 16.81
CA PHE A 442 -39.44 -40.68 16.63
C PHE A 442 -38.43 -41.25 17.64
N THR A 443 -37.28 -40.59 17.80
CA THR A 443 -36.23 -41.03 18.74
C THR A 443 -36.74 -40.98 20.19
N ALA A 444 -37.45 -39.92 20.57
CA ALA A 444 -38.03 -39.80 21.90
C ALA A 444 -39.13 -40.85 22.17
N LEU A 445 -39.85 -41.28 21.13
CA LEU A 445 -40.83 -42.37 21.21
C LEU A 445 -40.17 -43.73 21.41
N ILE A 446 -39.09 -44.02 20.68
CA ILE A 446 -38.27 -45.23 20.86
C ILE A 446 -37.73 -45.28 22.29
N GLU A 447 -37.11 -44.20 22.78
CA GLU A 447 -36.53 -44.14 24.11
C GLU A 447 -37.58 -44.34 25.22
N LYS A 448 -38.81 -43.84 25.02
CA LYS A 448 -39.94 -44.13 25.91
C LYS A 448 -40.37 -45.59 25.84
N GLY A 449 -40.36 -46.20 24.65
CA GLY A 449 -40.61 -47.62 24.44
C GLY A 449 -39.59 -48.48 25.20
N ASP A 450 -38.30 -48.19 25.03
CA ASP A 450 -37.21 -48.92 25.68
C ASP A 450 -37.31 -48.84 27.21
N LYS A 451 -37.64 -47.66 27.76
CA LYS A 451 -37.88 -47.48 29.20
C LYS A 451 -39.06 -48.28 29.73
N LEU A 452 -40.08 -48.53 28.90
CA LEU A 452 -41.25 -49.34 29.29
C LEU A 452 -40.94 -50.84 29.27
N VAL A 453 -40.07 -51.29 28.36
CA VAL A 453 -39.75 -52.71 28.16
C VAL A 453 -38.55 -53.18 28.99
N TRP A 454 -37.65 -52.29 29.42
CA TRP A 454 -36.46 -52.61 30.24
C TRP A 454 -36.72 -53.54 31.44
N ASN A 455 -37.82 -53.33 32.17
CA ASN A 455 -38.18 -54.16 33.33
C ASN A 455 -38.63 -55.58 32.95
N LEU A 456 -39.11 -55.80 31.72
CA LEU A 456 -39.49 -57.13 31.23
C LEU A 456 -38.26 -57.96 30.87
N ASP A 457 -37.28 -57.34 30.22
CA ASP A 457 -36.08 -58.02 29.72
C ASP A 457 -35.09 -58.40 30.83
N THR A 458 -35.03 -57.63 31.92
CA THR A 458 -34.11 -57.88 33.05
C THR A 458 -34.74 -58.64 34.23
N ARG A 459 -36.01 -59.08 34.09
CA ARG A 459 -36.76 -59.75 35.17
C ARG A 459 -36.10 -61.04 35.65
N ASP A 460 -35.56 -61.82 34.73
CA ASP A 460 -34.99 -63.13 35.04
C ASP A 460 -33.67 -62.99 35.82
N ASP A 461 -32.87 -61.95 35.55
CA ASP A 461 -31.61 -61.67 36.25
C ASP A 461 -31.82 -61.46 37.77
N TRP A 462 -32.89 -60.75 38.14
CA TRP A 462 -33.24 -60.54 39.55
C TRP A 462 -33.58 -61.85 40.27
N LEU A 463 -34.34 -62.73 39.60
CA LEU A 463 -34.68 -64.04 40.15
C LEU A 463 -33.44 -64.92 40.32
N GLU A 464 -32.48 -64.83 39.39
CA GLU A 464 -31.21 -65.55 39.51
C GLU A 464 -30.40 -65.09 40.72
N VAL A 465 -30.29 -63.78 40.99
CA VAL A 465 -29.54 -63.30 42.15
C VAL A 465 -30.19 -63.74 43.46
N TYR A 466 -31.52 -63.69 43.57
CA TYR A 466 -32.21 -64.18 44.77
C TYR A 466 -32.01 -65.69 44.95
N LYS A 467 -32.00 -66.46 43.86
CA LYS A 467 -31.66 -67.88 43.89
C LYS A 467 -30.22 -68.10 44.36
N ALA A 468 -29.26 -67.31 43.89
CA ALA A 468 -27.87 -67.39 44.33
C ALA A 468 -27.73 -67.08 45.83
N ILE A 469 -28.39 -66.03 46.33
CA ILE A 469 -28.41 -65.70 47.77
C ILE A 469 -29.01 -66.86 48.58
N ASP A 470 -30.15 -67.41 48.14
CA ASP A 470 -30.82 -68.52 48.83
C ASP A 470 -29.97 -69.80 48.86
N GLU A 471 -29.23 -70.07 47.78
CA GLU A 471 -28.34 -71.22 47.68
C GLU A 471 -27.08 -71.06 48.54
N CYS A 472 -26.63 -69.83 48.77
CA CYS A 472 -25.50 -69.54 49.65
C CYS A 472 -25.81 -69.72 51.15
N LEU A 473 -27.09 -69.80 51.54
CA LEU A 473 -27.47 -69.97 52.94
C LEU A 473 -27.21 -71.41 53.41
N PRO A 474 -26.68 -71.60 54.63
CA PRO A 474 -26.50 -72.93 55.20
C PRO A 474 -27.85 -73.62 55.43
N ARG A 475 -27.87 -74.95 55.24
CA ARG A 475 -29.04 -75.82 55.41
C ARG A 475 -28.67 -77.03 56.28
N ASP A 476 -29.66 -77.53 57.03
CA ASP A 476 -29.55 -78.81 57.72
C ASP A 476 -29.72 -79.95 56.71
N VAL A 477 -28.92 -81.03 56.81
CA VAL A 477 -28.90 -82.14 55.83
C VAL A 477 -29.79 -83.32 56.25
N ASP A 478 -30.48 -83.25 57.40
CA ASP A 478 -31.41 -84.30 57.87
C ASP A 478 -32.64 -83.73 58.59
N ASP A 479 -33.77 -84.45 58.52
CA ASP A 479 -35.13 -84.08 58.98
C ASP A 479 -35.30 -83.93 60.52
N GLN A 480 -34.22 -83.84 61.30
CA GLN A 480 -34.29 -83.71 62.76
C GLN A 480 -34.54 -82.27 63.22
N LEU A 481 -35.77 -81.79 62.97
CA LEU A 481 -36.28 -80.51 63.48
C LEU A 481 -36.60 -80.59 64.99
N ASP A 482 -35.59 -80.69 65.85
CA ASP A 482 -35.79 -80.47 67.30
C ASP A 482 -35.92 -78.96 67.54
N ASN A 483 -37.14 -78.50 67.87
CA ASN A 483 -37.43 -77.09 68.16
C ASN A 483 -36.84 -76.63 69.50
N GLU A 484 -36.25 -77.53 70.29
CA GLU A 484 -35.62 -77.20 71.56
C GLU A 484 -34.09 -76.99 71.46
N GLN A 485 -33.44 -77.44 70.38
CA GLN A 485 -31.99 -77.33 70.17
C GLN A 485 -31.64 -76.41 68.99
N ILE A 486 -32.10 -75.16 69.05
CA ILE A 486 -31.89 -74.19 67.96
C ILE A 486 -30.42 -73.84 67.70
N GLU A 487 -29.57 -73.87 68.73
CA GLU A 487 -28.14 -73.53 68.58
C GLU A 487 -27.38 -74.53 67.72
N LYS A 488 -27.91 -75.73 67.49
CA LYS A 488 -27.27 -76.73 66.64
C LYS A 488 -27.75 -76.71 65.19
N ARG A 489 -28.68 -75.81 64.84
CA ARG A 489 -29.24 -75.71 63.49
C ARG A 489 -28.34 -74.89 62.60
N ASN A 490 -27.93 -75.48 61.48
CA ASN A 490 -27.15 -74.82 60.45
C ASN A 490 -28.03 -73.88 59.61
N ARG A 491 -28.56 -72.81 60.22
CA ARG A 491 -29.48 -71.88 59.55
C ARG A 491 -29.15 -70.42 59.83
N ILE A 492 -29.19 -69.64 58.74
CA ILE A 492 -29.18 -68.19 58.76
C ILE A 492 -30.55 -67.70 58.28
N LYS A 493 -31.13 -66.73 58.98
CA LYS A 493 -32.36 -66.05 58.54
C LYS A 493 -32.01 -64.67 58.01
N LEU A 494 -32.54 -64.30 56.85
CA LEU A 494 -32.42 -62.96 56.27
C LEU A 494 -33.75 -62.21 56.40
N PRO A 495 -34.02 -61.49 57.52
CA PRO A 495 -35.21 -60.67 57.66
C PRO A 495 -35.33 -59.52 56.66
N GLY A 496 -34.22 -59.10 56.02
CA GLY A 496 -34.24 -58.02 55.05
C GLY A 496 -33.12 -58.14 54.02
N ILE A 497 -33.48 -57.89 52.76
CA ILE A 497 -32.54 -57.70 51.65
C ILE A 497 -32.90 -56.35 51.04
N THR A 498 -31.94 -55.42 50.99
CA THR A 498 -32.12 -54.12 50.32
C THR A 498 -31.10 -53.99 49.19
N VAL A 499 -31.53 -53.35 48.10
CA VAL A 499 -30.69 -53.15 46.92
C VAL A 499 -30.67 -51.67 46.58
N GLU A 500 -29.48 -51.12 46.38
CA GLU A 500 -29.29 -49.75 45.94
C GLU A 500 -28.51 -49.74 44.63
N HIS A 501 -29.03 -49.05 43.62
CA HIS A 501 -28.28 -48.79 42.40
C HIS A 501 -27.26 -47.68 42.64
N GLN A 502 -26.01 -47.91 42.26
CA GLN A 502 -24.93 -46.95 42.33
C GLN A 502 -24.44 -46.69 40.90
N ALA A 503 -24.43 -45.41 40.49
CA ALA A 503 -23.86 -45.01 39.20
C ALA A 503 -22.33 -45.22 39.15
N ASP A 504 -21.68 -45.25 40.32
CA ASP A 504 -20.26 -45.51 40.48
C ASP A 504 -20.00 -46.32 41.76
N LEU A 505 -19.67 -47.60 41.58
CA LEU A 505 -19.42 -48.53 42.69
C LEU A 505 -18.09 -48.27 43.42
N ALA A 506 -17.16 -47.51 42.83
CA ALA A 506 -15.91 -47.15 43.49
C ALA A 506 -16.18 -46.33 44.76
N GLN A 507 -17.19 -45.45 44.73
CA GLN A 507 -17.61 -44.65 45.89
C GLN A 507 -18.14 -45.49 47.04
N TRP A 508 -18.74 -46.65 46.76
CA TRP A 508 -19.15 -47.60 47.79
C TRP A 508 -17.93 -48.30 48.39
N PHE A 509 -16.99 -48.76 47.55
CA PHE A 509 -15.78 -49.47 47.99
C PHE A 509 -14.87 -48.58 48.86
N GLU A 510 -14.77 -47.28 48.56
CA GLU A 510 -14.04 -46.32 49.39
C GLU A 510 -14.60 -46.21 50.81
N LYS A 511 -15.92 -46.33 50.99
CA LYS A 511 -16.61 -46.19 52.29
C LYS A 511 -16.47 -47.43 53.18
N LEU A 512 -15.98 -48.56 52.66
CA LEU A 512 -15.78 -49.78 53.47
C LEU A 512 -14.68 -49.58 54.52
N SER A 513 -14.93 -50.06 55.74
CA SER A 513 -13.94 -50.04 56.82
C SER A 513 -12.73 -50.94 56.47
N PRO A 514 -11.53 -50.67 57.02
CA PRO A 514 -10.36 -51.53 56.81
C PRO A 514 -10.62 -52.99 57.22
N GLN A 515 -11.42 -53.21 58.26
CA GLN A 515 -11.83 -54.55 58.70
C GLN A 515 -12.72 -55.25 57.66
N ALA A 516 -13.71 -54.56 57.09
CA ALA A 516 -14.53 -55.12 56.02
C ALA A 516 -13.67 -55.45 54.78
N LYS A 517 -12.77 -54.55 54.37
CA LYS A 517 -11.86 -54.80 53.25
C LYS A 517 -10.99 -56.05 53.46
N SER A 518 -10.54 -56.30 54.70
CA SER A 518 -9.72 -57.48 55.00
C SER A 518 -10.46 -58.82 54.85
N LEU A 519 -11.80 -58.81 54.86
CA LEU A 519 -12.63 -60.01 54.68
C LEU A 519 -12.91 -60.35 53.21
N LEU A 520 -12.54 -59.46 52.28
CA LEU A 520 -12.68 -59.69 50.84
C LEU A 520 -11.67 -60.75 50.36
N PRO A 521 -11.97 -61.51 49.28
CA PRO A 521 -10.95 -62.30 48.60
C PRO A 521 -9.80 -61.41 48.10
N LYS A 522 -8.56 -61.91 48.05
CA LYS A 522 -7.37 -61.10 47.66
C LYS A 522 -7.57 -60.31 46.36
N VAL A 523 -8.20 -60.92 45.36
CA VAL A 523 -8.50 -60.27 44.07
C VAL A 523 -9.37 -59.02 44.23
N ASP A 524 -10.38 -59.07 45.11
CA ASP A 524 -11.30 -57.97 45.38
C ASP A 524 -10.69 -56.92 46.36
N GLN A 525 -9.61 -57.26 47.06
CA GLN A 525 -8.85 -56.29 47.86
C GLN A 525 -8.01 -55.38 46.98
N GLU A 526 -7.44 -55.94 45.90
CA GLU A 526 -6.54 -55.26 44.98
C GLU A 526 -7.30 -54.53 43.86
N THR A 527 -8.52 -54.95 43.54
CA THR A 527 -9.31 -54.43 42.40
C THR A 527 -10.63 -53.82 42.87
N PRO A 528 -10.75 -52.48 43.00
CA PRO A 528 -12.03 -51.83 43.28
C PRO A 528 -13.08 -52.09 42.18
N PRO A 529 -14.38 -52.15 42.51
CA PRO A 529 -15.43 -52.30 41.51
C PRO A 529 -15.65 -51.01 40.70
N GLU A 530 -15.45 -51.04 39.37
CA GLU A 530 -15.54 -49.85 38.50
C GLU A 530 -16.86 -49.72 37.73
N GLY A 531 -17.47 -48.53 37.66
CA GLY A 531 -18.69 -48.29 36.88
C GLY A 531 -19.99 -48.57 37.64
N GLU A 532 -21.12 -48.60 36.91
CA GLU A 532 -22.46 -48.73 37.50
C GLU A 532 -22.80 -50.17 37.92
N GLY A 533 -23.67 -50.31 38.92
CA GLY A 533 -24.23 -51.60 39.33
C GLY A 533 -24.98 -51.52 40.65
N TYR A 534 -25.24 -52.68 41.25
CA TYR A 534 -26.11 -52.79 42.42
C TYR A 534 -25.34 -53.20 43.67
N VAL A 535 -25.61 -52.53 44.80
CA VAL A 535 -25.10 -52.94 46.10
C VAL A 535 -26.23 -53.65 46.86
N PHE A 536 -26.05 -54.93 47.13
CA PHE A 536 -26.95 -55.73 47.95
C PHE A 536 -26.53 -55.61 49.41
N THR A 537 -27.51 -55.42 50.29
CA THR A 537 -27.33 -55.45 51.74
C THR A 537 -28.20 -56.55 52.32
N LEU A 538 -27.56 -57.58 52.85
CA LEU A 538 -28.21 -58.68 53.56
C LEU A 538 -28.18 -58.39 55.05
N GLN A 539 -29.35 -58.24 55.64
CA GLN A 539 -29.50 -58.16 57.09
C GLN A 539 -29.86 -59.55 57.59
N GLY A 540 -28.96 -60.17 58.34
CA GLY A 540 -29.06 -61.55 58.76
C GLY A 540 -29.08 -61.74 60.27
N VAL A 541 -29.67 -62.84 60.70
CA VAL A 541 -29.65 -63.31 62.08
C VAL A 541 -29.50 -64.83 62.13
N HIS A 542 -28.62 -65.32 63.00
CA HIS A 542 -28.53 -66.75 63.33
C HIS A 542 -28.39 -66.95 64.83
N TYR A 543 -28.63 -68.20 65.22
CA TYR A 543 -28.53 -68.66 66.60
C TYR A 543 -27.53 -69.81 66.75
N HIS A 544 -26.87 -70.21 65.64
CA HIS A 544 -25.94 -71.33 65.61
C HIS A 544 -24.75 -71.11 66.55
N HIS A 545 -24.52 -72.08 67.42
CA HIS A 545 -23.42 -72.13 68.37
C HIS A 545 -23.08 -73.59 68.67
N ASP A 546 -21.91 -74.04 68.21
CA ASP A 546 -21.37 -75.36 68.55
C ASP A 546 -20.10 -75.21 69.41
N GLU A 547 -20.20 -75.58 70.70
CA GLU A 547 -19.09 -75.51 71.65
C GLU A 547 -17.90 -76.40 71.24
N SER A 548 -18.11 -77.43 70.41
CA SER A 548 -17.03 -78.29 69.93
C SER A 548 -16.16 -77.63 68.85
N LYS A 549 -16.63 -76.54 68.24
CA LYS A 549 -15.96 -75.82 67.14
C LYS A 549 -15.94 -74.30 67.37
N PRO A 550 -15.26 -73.82 68.43
CA PRO A 550 -15.30 -72.42 68.83
C PRO A 550 -14.70 -71.44 67.80
N THR A 551 -13.89 -71.94 66.86
CA THR A 551 -13.18 -71.13 65.85
C THR A 551 -13.92 -70.99 64.52
N THR A 552 -15.02 -71.73 64.31
CA THR A 552 -15.76 -71.74 63.03
C THR A 552 -17.26 -71.60 63.23
N ASP A 553 -17.85 -72.27 64.23
CA ASP A 553 -19.30 -72.40 64.37
C ASP A 553 -19.87 -71.49 65.47
N VAL A 554 -19.29 -70.28 65.63
CA VAL A 554 -19.67 -69.32 66.67
C VAL A 554 -19.70 -67.89 66.15
N GLY A 555 -20.82 -67.19 66.40
CA GLY A 555 -20.95 -65.77 66.08
C GLY A 555 -20.70 -65.45 64.61
N VAL A 556 -20.02 -64.34 64.32
CA VAL A 556 -19.72 -63.93 62.93
C VAL A 556 -18.82 -64.92 62.18
N LEU A 557 -18.02 -65.73 62.88
CA LEU A 557 -17.18 -66.75 62.24
C LEU A 557 -18.03 -67.80 61.51
N TYR A 558 -19.21 -68.13 62.04
CA TYR A 558 -20.15 -69.03 61.37
C TYR A 558 -20.69 -68.41 60.08
N VAL A 559 -20.93 -67.09 60.06
CA VAL A 559 -21.31 -66.36 58.85
C VAL A 559 -20.17 -66.35 57.84
N HIS A 560 -18.91 -66.23 58.31
CA HIS A 560 -17.72 -66.27 57.45
C HIS A 560 -17.58 -67.62 56.75
N GLU A 561 -17.64 -68.73 57.50
CA GLU A 561 -17.44 -70.08 56.95
C GLU A 561 -18.63 -70.63 56.16
N THR A 562 -19.79 -69.99 56.24
CA THR A 562 -20.99 -70.38 55.49
C THR A 562 -21.36 -69.36 54.41
N LEU A 563 -22.22 -68.38 54.75
CA LEU A 563 -22.81 -67.45 53.80
C LEU A 563 -21.77 -66.60 53.06
N LEU A 564 -20.79 -66.04 53.77
CA LEU A 564 -19.78 -65.17 53.15
C LEU A 564 -18.89 -65.96 52.19
N LYS A 565 -18.37 -67.11 52.63
CA LYS A 565 -17.56 -68.01 51.81
C LYS A 565 -18.30 -68.49 50.56
N ASN A 566 -19.59 -68.82 50.70
CA ASN A 566 -20.44 -69.20 49.57
C ASN A 566 -20.64 -68.03 48.58
N LEU A 567 -20.91 -66.81 49.07
CA LEU A 567 -21.00 -65.60 48.25
C LEU A 567 -19.68 -65.25 47.54
N GLN A 568 -18.56 -65.66 48.12
CA GLN A 568 -17.22 -65.47 47.54
C GLN A 568 -16.78 -66.62 46.63
N SER A 569 -17.60 -67.64 46.41
CA SER A 569 -17.29 -68.77 45.54
C SER A 569 -17.72 -68.51 44.09
N TRP A 570 -17.08 -69.19 43.14
CA TRP A 570 -17.45 -69.06 41.72
C TRP A 570 -18.86 -69.58 41.44
N THR A 571 -19.16 -70.76 42.01
CA THR A 571 -20.45 -71.44 41.98
C THR A 571 -20.68 -72.13 43.32
N VAL A 572 -21.92 -72.17 43.80
CA VAL A 572 -22.32 -72.92 45.00
C VAL A 572 -23.13 -74.13 44.60
N LYS A 573 -22.92 -75.26 45.28
CA LYS A 573 -23.73 -76.48 45.10
C LYS A 573 -24.07 -77.05 46.47
N ASN A 574 -25.36 -77.07 46.81
CA ASN A 574 -25.83 -77.85 47.96
C ASN A 574 -26.12 -79.31 47.53
N PRO A 575 -26.19 -80.26 48.47
CA PRO A 575 -26.36 -81.69 48.16
C PRO A 575 -27.56 -82.01 47.25
N ASP A 576 -28.67 -81.27 47.40
CA ASP A 576 -29.93 -81.51 46.71
C ASP A 576 -30.25 -80.53 45.56
N SER A 577 -29.27 -79.71 45.14
CA SER A 577 -29.46 -78.67 44.11
C SER A 577 -28.45 -78.76 42.95
N ALA A 578 -28.84 -78.22 41.80
CA ALA A 578 -27.90 -77.98 40.70
C ALA A 578 -26.94 -76.84 41.08
N PRO A 579 -25.69 -76.83 40.58
CA PRO A 579 -24.77 -75.71 40.80
C PRO A 579 -25.41 -74.38 40.40
N VAL A 580 -25.33 -73.39 41.28
CA VAL A 580 -25.80 -72.02 41.04
C VAL A 580 -24.60 -71.11 40.89
N ASP A 581 -24.60 -70.31 39.82
CA ASP A 581 -23.59 -69.29 39.57
C ASP A 581 -23.66 -68.21 40.66
N VAL A 582 -22.52 -67.82 41.23
CA VAL A 582 -22.45 -66.75 42.24
C VAL A 582 -21.52 -65.65 41.74
N ARG A 583 -20.20 -65.77 41.92
CA ARG A 583 -19.27 -64.82 41.28
C ARG A 583 -19.34 -64.88 39.75
N LYS A 584 -19.64 -66.07 39.20
CA LYS A 584 -19.83 -66.27 37.77
C LYS A 584 -20.97 -65.42 37.18
N MET A 585 -21.99 -65.08 37.97
CA MET A 585 -23.09 -64.19 37.54
C MET A 585 -22.87 -62.72 37.93
N GLY A 586 -21.67 -62.38 38.42
CA GLY A 586 -21.24 -61.02 38.74
C GLY A 586 -21.46 -60.56 40.18
N ILE A 587 -21.77 -61.49 41.11
CA ILE A 587 -21.71 -61.19 42.55
C ILE A 587 -20.25 -61.09 42.96
N THR A 588 -19.78 -59.94 43.41
CA THR A 588 -18.37 -59.73 43.81
C THR A 588 -18.31 -58.90 45.09
N HIS A 589 -17.13 -58.77 45.69
CA HIS A 589 -16.89 -57.88 46.82
C HIS A 589 -17.80 -58.16 48.04
N ALA A 590 -18.16 -59.43 48.27
CA ALA A 590 -18.97 -59.80 49.43
C ALA A 590 -18.16 -59.66 50.72
N THR A 591 -18.66 -58.87 51.67
CA THR A 591 -18.04 -58.62 52.98
C THR A 591 -19.07 -58.39 54.09
N VAL A 592 -18.72 -58.77 55.32
CA VAL A 592 -19.47 -58.37 56.52
C VAL A 592 -19.07 -56.95 56.92
N LEU A 593 -20.04 -56.10 57.22
CA LEU A 593 -19.84 -54.72 57.66
C LEU A 593 -19.90 -54.58 59.18
N GLU A 594 -20.92 -55.18 59.77
CA GLU A 594 -21.27 -55.03 61.17
C GLU A 594 -21.80 -56.37 61.66
N ASP A 595 -21.40 -56.75 62.87
CA ASP A 595 -21.96 -57.86 63.60
C ASP A 595 -22.16 -57.48 65.07
N SER A 596 -23.18 -58.07 65.68
CA SER A 596 -23.43 -57.93 67.12
C SER A 596 -23.96 -59.24 67.67
N ARG A 597 -23.52 -59.59 68.88
CA ARG A 597 -23.97 -60.79 69.59
C ARG A 597 -24.71 -60.37 70.85
N ASP A 598 -25.95 -60.81 70.97
CA ASP A 598 -26.81 -60.52 72.11
C ASP A 598 -27.49 -61.78 72.64
N THR A 599 -27.84 -61.81 73.93
CA THR A 599 -28.62 -62.91 74.50
C THR A 599 -30.10 -62.72 74.16
N PHE A 600 -30.74 -63.79 73.70
CA PHE A 600 -32.12 -63.77 73.23
C PHE A 600 -32.90 -64.92 73.85
N ASP A 601 -33.95 -64.58 74.59
CA ASP A 601 -34.87 -65.56 75.16
C ASP A 601 -35.75 -66.15 74.04
N TYR A 602 -35.50 -67.41 73.69
CA TYR A 602 -36.29 -68.17 72.74
C TYR A 602 -37.43 -68.91 73.42
N TYR A 603 -38.61 -68.85 72.79
CA TYR A 603 -39.85 -69.44 73.27
C TYR A 603 -40.30 -70.52 72.25
N PRO A 604 -39.91 -71.80 72.41
CA PRO A 604 -40.19 -72.86 71.44
C PRO A 604 -41.69 -73.06 71.16
N ASN A 605 -42.53 -72.77 72.17
CA ASN A 605 -43.98 -72.95 72.13
C ASN A 605 -44.75 -71.64 71.84
N GLY A 606 -44.03 -70.57 71.46
CA GLY A 606 -44.59 -69.24 71.26
C GLY A 606 -44.60 -68.39 72.54
N GLN A 607 -44.50 -67.07 72.38
CA GLN A 607 -44.55 -66.13 73.49
C GLN A 607 -45.96 -66.07 74.12
N PRO A 608 -46.09 -66.00 75.46
CA PRO A 608 -47.38 -65.90 76.14
C PRO A 608 -48.11 -64.59 75.77
N ARG A 609 -49.43 -64.64 75.62
CA ARG A 609 -50.26 -63.45 75.33
C ARG A 609 -50.31 -62.54 76.57
N GLY A 610 -49.55 -61.45 76.55
CA GLY A 610 -49.59 -60.47 77.64
C GLY A 610 -48.31 -59.63 77.78
N MET A 611 -47.19 -60.09 77.23
CA MET A 611 -46.00 -59.26 77.08
C MET A 611 -46.25 -58.23 75.96
N ARG A 612 -46.72 -57.03 76.33
CA ARG A 612 -46.66 -55.87 75.44
C ARG A 612 -45.21 -55.70 75.02
N ARG A 613 -44.93 -55.83 73.73
CA ARG A 613 -43.75 -55.21 73.13
C ARG A 613 -43.90 -53.71 73.40
N GLY A 614 -43.20 -53.23 74.42
CA GLY A 614 -42.99 -51.80 74.63
C GLY A 614 -42.49 -51.22 73.31
N MET A 615 -43.19 -50.20 72.82
CA MET A 615 -42.80 -49.33 71.72
C MET A 615 -42.11 -50.07 70.57
N GLY A 616 -42.92 -50.78 69.79
CA GLY A 616 -42.55 -51.07 68.41
C GLY A 616 -42.35 -49.75 67.68
N ASP A 617 -41.08 -49.44 67.42
CA ASP A 617 -40.63 -48.84 66.18
C ASP A 617 -41.41 -49.46 65.00
N GLY A 618 -42.12 -48.61 64.27
CA GLY A 618 -43.19 -49.01 63.35
C GLY A 618 -44.11 -47.86 62.98
N GLY A 619 -43.54 -46.70 62.66
CA GLY A 619 -44.25 -45.58 62.05
C GLY A 619 -44.08 -45.59 60.52
N PHE A 620 -44.47 -46.67 59.86
CA PHE A 620 -44.78 -46.62 58.43
C PHE A 620 -46.22 -46.13 58.30
N THR A 621 -46.41 -44.88 57.91
CA THR A 621 -47.69 -44.41 57.36
C THR A 621 -47.66 -44.47 55.84
N PRO A 622 -48.83 -44.64 55.21
CA PRO A 622 -48.98 -45.26 53.89
C PRO A 622 -48.93 -44.23 52.76
N GLY A 623 -48.65 -44.73 51.56
CA GLY A 623 -48.64 -43.96 50.33
C GLY A 623 -49.91 -43.11 50.12
N GLY A 624 -49.67 -41.85 49.78
CA GLY A 624 -50.67 -40.95 49.22
C GLY A 624 -50.49 -40.85 47.71
N PHE A 625 -51.30 -41.59 46.97
CA PHE A 625 -51.69 -41.22 45.62
C PHE A 625 -52.54 -39.94 45.70
N GLY A 626 -52.09 -38.89 45.02
CA GLY A 626 -52.84 -37.67 44.72
C GLY A 626 -52.00 -36.94 43.68
N GLY A 627 -52.44 -36.71 42.45
CA GLY A 627 -53.78 -36.34 42.04
C GLY A 627 -53.55 -35.14 41.11
N PHE A 628 -53.78 -35.37 39.81
CA PHE A 628 -53.74 -34.36 38.76
C PHE A 628 -54.50 -33.09 39.17
N GLY A 629 -53.82 -31.94 39.10
CA GLY A 629 -54.43 -30.61 39.14
C GLY A 629 -54.32 -29.95 37.77
N GLY A 630 -55.17 -30.40 36.85
CA GLY A 630 -55.36 -29.73 35.56
C GLY A 630 -56.16 -28.44 35.72
N GLY A 631 -55.72 -27.40 35.02
CA GLY A 631 -56.46 -26.16 34.86
C GLY A 631 -57.78 -26.35 34.11
N ARG A 632 -58.73 -25.49 34.46
CA ARG A 632 -59.85 -25.02 33.61
C ARG A 632 -59.60 -23.52 33.35
N PRO A 633 -60.27 -22.83 32.39
CA PRO A 633 -61.53 -23.19 31.72
C PRO A 633 -61.66 -22.82 30.22
N GLY A 634 -62.74 -23.32 29.58
CA GLY A 634 -63.34 -22.80 28.34
C GLY A 634 -64.06 -23.90 27.53
N VAL A 635 -65.31 -24.32 27.82
CA VAL A 635 -66.61 -23.74 27.34
C VAL A 635 -66.75 -23.94 25.80
N LEU A 636 -67.66 -24.67 25.14
CA LEU A 636 -68.99 -25.32 25.34
C LEU A 636 -69.24 -26.27 24.11
N PRO A 637 -70.45 -26.81 23.81
CA PRO A 637 -71.22 -27.86 24.49
C PRO A 637 -71.62 -29.01 23.52
N GLY A 638 -72.13 -30.15 24.02
CA GLY A 638 -72.82 -31.11 23.15
C GLY A 638 -73.04 -32.52 23.73
N GLU A 639 -74.28 -32.74 24.16
CA GLU A 639 -75.06 -33.98 24.14
C GLU A 639 -74.73 -35.21 25.00
N GLU A 640 -75.82 -35.70 25.59
CA GLU A 640 -76.03 -36.84 26.46
C GLU A 640 -75.86 -38.19 25.74
N ALA A 641 -75.44 -39.21 26.48
CA ALA A 641 -76.13 -40.51 26.54
C ALA A 641 -75.44 -41.41 27.58
N GLY A 642 -76.15 -41.73 28.66
CA GLY A 642 -75.74 -42.77 29.59
C GLY A 642 -76.15 -44.17 29.13
N PHE A 643 -75.56 -45.21 29.72
CA PHE A 643 -76.26 -46.45 30.07
C PHE A 643 -75.54 -47.18 31.23
N PRO A 644 -76.25 -47.92 32.12
CA PRO A 644 -75.75 -48.42 33.40
C PRO A 644 -75.65 -49.96 33.51
N GLY A 645 -74.94 -50.44 34.54
CA GLY A 645 -75.43 -51.54 35.40
C GLY A 645 -74.75 -52.93 35.34
N GLY A 646 -74.55 -53.52 36.54
CA GLY A 646 -74.39 -54.97 36.79
C GLY A 646 -73.31 -55.30 37.85
N ALA A 647 -73.64 -55.38 39.16
CA ALA A 647 -73.93 -56.60 39.95
C ALA A 647 -72.79 -57.64 39.96
N GLY A 648 -72.19 -58.11 41.06
CA GLY A 648 -72.68 -58.49 42.39
C GLY A 648 -72.43 -60.00 42.59
N ILE A 649 -72.01 -60.44 43.81
CA ILE A 649 -71.92 -61.82 44.42
C ILE A 649 -70.61 -61.91 45.24
N ALA A 650 -70.43 -62.61 46.37
CA ALA A 650 -71.16 -63.03 47.58
C ALA A 650 -70.15 -63.94 48.35
N GLY A 651 -70.13 -63.89 49.69
CA GLY A 651 -69.01 -64.42 50.50
C GLY A 651 -69.08 -65.88 50.98
N ARG A 652 -68.10 -66.27 51.81
CA ARG A 652 -68.10 -67.50 52.65
C ARG A 652 -67.39 -67.29 54.01
N PRO A 653 -67.76 -68.06 55.07
CA PRO A 653 -67.59 -67.66 56.47
C PRO A 653 -66.45 -68.36 57.23
N ARG A 654 -66.15 -67.77 58.40
CA ARG A 654 -65.05 -68.03 59.35
C ARG A 654 -65.41 -69.12 60.36
N VAL A 655 -64.46 -69.98 60.74
CA VAL A 655 -64.59 -70.94 61.86
C VAL A 655 -63.50 -70.66 62.89
N GLY A 656 -63.90 -70.49 64.15
CA GLY A 656 -63.01 -70.31 65.30
C GLY A 656 -62.90 -71.58 66.14
N ALA A 657 -61.71 -71.81 66.70
CA ALA A 657 -61.48 -72.76 67.79
C ALA A 657 -60.41 -72.19 68.74
N LYS A 658 -60.76 -72.02 70.02
CA LYS A 658 -59.84 -71.69 71.13
C LYS A 658 -59.02 -72.93 71.48
N ARG A 659 -57.69 -72.80 71.58
CA ARG A 659 -56.76 -73.80 72.17
C ARG A 659 -56.18 -73.26 73.50
N PRO A 660 -55.91 -74.14 74.50
CA PRO A 660 -55.46 -73.74 75.83
C PRO A 660 -53.98 -73.29 75.87
N GLU A 661 -53.68 -72.28 76.69
CA GLU A 661 -52.33 -71.76 76.99
C GLU A 661 -51.51 -72.79 77.80
N LYS A 662 -50.32 -73.17 77.29
CA LYS A 662 -49.27 -73.87 78.05
C LYS A 662 -48.27 -72.83 78.55
N ASP A 663 -47.77 -73.00 79.77
CA ASP A 663 -46.68 -72.17 80.32
C ASP A 663 -45.47 -72.14 79.38
N PRO A 664 -44.89 -70.96 79.10
CA PRO A 664 -43.82 -70.82 78.13
C PRO A 664 -42.49 -71.37 78.67
N LYS A 665 -41.93 -72.39 78.01
CA LYS A 665 -40.52 -72.79 78.15
C LYS A 665 -39.64 -71.67 77.58
N ILE A 666 -38.68 -71.18 78.35
CA ILE A 666 -37.71 -70.15 77.93
C ILE A 666 -36.34 -70.80 77.79
N ILE A 667 -35.70 -70.63 76.63
CA ILE A 667 -34.34 -71.09 76.35
C ILE A 667 -33.49 -69.84 76.03
N PRO A 668 -32.53 -69.44 76.88
CA PRO A 668 -31.63 -68.35 76.56
C PRO A 668 -30.69 -68.79 75.44
N LEU A 669 -30.71 -68.09 74.31
CA LEU A 669 -29.86 -68.37 73.15
C LEU A 669 -28.88 -67.22 72.91
N HIS A 670 -27.75 -67.53 72.28
CA HIS A 670 -26.92 -66.50 71.67
C HIS A 670 -27.42 -66.14 70.28
N ARG A 671 -27.89 -64.91 70.11
CA ARG A 671 -28.29 -64.37 68.82
C ARG A 671 -27.17 -63.54 68.23
N THR A 672 -26.76 -63.86 67.02
CA THR A 672 -25.85 -63.02 66.24
C THR A 672 -26.61 -62.38 65.11
N LYS A 673 -26.58 -61.04 65.08
CA LYS A 673 -27.07 -60.23 63.97
C LYS A 673 -25.89 -59.75 63.17
N PHE A 674 -26.01 -59.74 61.86
CA PHE A 674 -24.97 -59.23 60.98
C PHE A 674 -25.57 -58.45 59.81
N LYS A 675 -24.76 -57.56 59.26
CA LYS A 675 -25.03 -56.86 58.01
C LYS A 675 -23.91 -57.20 57.04
N LEU A 676 -24.25 -57.87 55.95
CA LEU A 676 -23.34 -58.25 54.87
C LEU A 676 -23.69 -57.43 53.63
N GLN A 677 -22.69 -56.97 52.90
CA GLN A 677 -22.89 -56.34 51.59
C GLN A 677 -22.09 -57.05 50.50
N PHE A 678 -22.62 -57.01 49.29
CA PHE A 678 -21.90 -57.42 48.09
C PHE A 678 -22.33 -56.56 46.90
N VAL A 679 -21.50 -56.54 45.86
CA VAL A 679 -21.79 -55.87 44.60
C VAL A 679 -22.32 -56.89 43.61
N TRP A 680 -23.34 -56.52 42.85
CA TRP A 680 -23.82 -57.30 41.72
C TRP A 680 -23.82 -56.45 40.46
N LYS A 681 -23.09 -56.96 39.46
CA LYS A 681 -23.18 -56.51 38.07
C LYS A 681 -23.73 -57.66 37.26
N PRO A 682 -24.93 -57.56 36.68
CA PRO A 682 -25.50 -58.65 35.90
C PRO A 682 -24.56 -59.00 34.73
N ILE A 683 -24.09 -60.24 34.69
CA ILE A 683 -23.38 -60.78 33.53
C ILE A 683 -24.37 -61.69 32.79
N PRO A 684 -24.74 -61.38 31.54
CA PRO A 684 -25.62 -62.22 30.73
C PRO A 684 -25.10 -63.66 30.67
N VAL A 685 -25.99 -64.66 30.71
CA VAL A 685 -25.63 -66.09 30.76
C VAL A 685 -24.61 -66.48 29.68
N LEU A 686 -24.72 -65.92 28.48
CA LEU A 686 -23.83 -66.19 27.34
C LEU A 686 -22.41 -65.63 27.52
N GLU A 687 -22.23 -64.63 28.39
CA GLU A 687 -20.95 -63.96 28.63
C GLU A 687 -20.22 -64.50 29.88
N ARG A 688 -20.85 -65.43 30.62
CA ARG A 688 -20.29 -65.99 31.85
C ARG A 688 -19.16 -66.98 31.54
N GLN A 689 -17.96 -66.71 32.06
CA GLN A 689 -16.81 -67.60 31.93
C GLN A 689 -16.99 -68.90 32.72
N GLU A 690 -16.58 -70.05 32.17
CA GLU A 690 -16.75 -71.34 32.85
C GLU A 690 -15.83 -71.50 34.07
N GLN A 691 -14.59 -71.01 33.98
CA GLN A 691 -13.60 -71.07 35.05
C GLN A 691 -13.34 -69.69 35.66
N PRO A 692 -12.96 -69.59 36.95
CA PRO A 692 -12.54 -68.33 37.54
C PRO A 692 -11.29 -67.81 36.79
N PRO A 693 -11.13 -66.49 36.61
CA PRO A 693 -9.92 -65.93 36.02
C PRO A 693 -8.69 -66.34 36.84
N GLU A 694 -7.66 -66.90 36.19
CA GLU A 694 -6.42 -67.34 36.84
C GLU A 694 -5.73 -66.16 37.55
N SER A 695 -5.46 -66.30 38.85
CA SER A 695 -4.68 -65.32 39.61
C SER A 695 -3.23 -65.34 39.15
N SER A 696 -2.73 -64.25 38.59
CA SER A 696 -1.32 -64.08 38.19
C SER A 696 -0.38 -64.13 39.41
N THR A 697 0.08 -65.32 39.81
CA THR A 697 1.25 -65.54 40.69
C THR A 697 1.75 -66.99 40.56
N SER A 698 2.64 -67.26 39.58
CA SER A 698 3.77 -68.22 39.63
C SER A 698 4.29 -68.61 38.23
N GLU A 699 4.78 -67.64 37.46
CA GLU A 699 5.81 -67.92 36.44
C GLU A 699 7.14 -67.38 36.98
N GLY A 700 7.97 -68.27 37.48
CA GLY A 700 9.23 -67.91 38.09
C GLY A 700 9.99 -69.12 38.60
N GLU A 701 10.19 -70.14 37.75
CA GLU A 701 11.31 -71.08 37.90
C GLU A 701 11.56 -71.85 36.58
N GLU A 702 12.74 -71.61 36.03
CA GLU A 702 13.51 -72.44 35.08
C GLU A 702 13.07 -72.55 33.60
N ALA A 703 13.30 -71.46 32.86
CA ALA A 703 13.77 -71.52 31.48
C ALA A 703 15.30 -71.36 31.44
N THR A 704 16.06 -72.44 31.70
CA THR A 704 17.49 -72.54 31.35
C THR A 704 17.89 -74.01 31.16
N ALA A 705 17.55 -74.61 30.02
CA ALA A 705 18.18 -75.85 29.55
C ALA A 705 17.96 -76.10 28.04
N GLU A 706 18.36 -75.16 27.18
CA GLU A 706 18.71 -75.49 25.79
C GLU A 706 19.99 -74.73 25.40
N ALA A 707 21.11 -75.34 25.80
CA ALA A 707 22.40 -75.24 25.11
C ALA A 707 22.88 -76.68 24.93
N GLY A 708 22.86 -77.15 23.68
CA GLY A 708 23.26 -78.50 23.27
C GLY A 708 22.96 -78.74 21.81
#